data_AF-A0A9E3YSC3-F1
#
_entry.id   AF-A0A9E3YSC3-F1
#
_cell.length_a   1.000
_cell.length_b   1.000
_cell.length_c   1.000
_cell.angle_alpha   90.00
_cell.angle_beta   90.00
_cell.angle_gamma   90.00
#
_symmetry.space_group_name_H-M   'P 1'
#
loop_
_entity.id
_entity.type
_entity.pdbx_description
1 polymer ?
#
loop_
_entity_poly.entity_id
_entity_poly.type
_entity_poly.pdbx_seq_one_letter_code
_entity_poly.pdbx_strand_id
1 'polypeptide(L)'
;MTNEHPGVPGAAADPVAVPPPVARHNPLRTRADWQAARDAAMRDPGVFHGAIARRELHWFDPALGPGGAWIRFEPDAGCWQGFDGETGTPVEVPYAPDHEPWTRAFDDREAPFYRWFAGGLTNACFNEIDRHVLAGHGAEPALLFEGDRWDQSLDAGRGGPVVSYAVSRRQLLLEVAKCALALRRLGLQPGDRVAINMPNIPEQLYWTEACKRLGVVYTPVFGGFSDKTLSDRIHDAGARVVVTADGGYRNAQVVAFKEAYTDPALDGYVPAEIALATIERALDALGSLAPAVRAAIVAGSQAAVRGEITLERSDLMRGIGRALESMVDLDAVQASRIRIAIASALVATPPRVETVVVVRHAGAADLSWRPERDRWAHELTDQALQELVAAAQAAGRLTTAVALDAPVAVLEQALLALDDRALVAAVWAAVPPLPVDAEFPLFFIYTSGSTGKPKGVVHAHGGYVAGVAHSMRIVFDAAPGDVIYVVADPGWITGQSYMICAALATRVTTVITEGAPVFPSAGRFASIIERYGVRIFKAGVTFLKTVMSDPQSTTDVRAWARDSLRVATFCAEPVSPAVQLFGMELLTPWYVNSYWATEHGGIVWTHFYGNGDFPLRADAHTYPLPWIMGDVWVADGEPDPLTGRVAARPASSGEKGEIVVTAPYPYLCRTIWGDAAGFRVVAGTRIDPAWKGDFGRYTRTYWCRWQQRLAYTQGDFAIRHADGSFSLHGRSDDV
;
A
#
# COMPACT_ATOMS: atom_id res chain seq x y z
N MET A 1 29.21 62.56 10.95
CA MET A 1 28.77 61.53 11.91
C MET A 1 27.86 60.57 11.17
N THR A 2 28.46 59.52 10.63
CA THR A 2 27.80 58.41 9.96
C THR A 2 27.35 57.41 11.03
N ASN A 3 26.04 57.14 11.10
CA ASN A 3 25.50 56.07 11.94
C ASN A 3 25.67 54.74 11.21
N GLU A 4 26.48 53.86 11.81
CA GLU A 4 26.63 52.46 11.40
C GLU A 4 25.38 51.66 11.80
N HIS A 5 24.83 50.91 10.85
CA HIS A 5 23.85 49.86 11.11
C HIS A 5 24.56 48.63 11.69
N PRO A 6 24.04 48.01 12.76
CA PRO A 6 24.63 46.80 13.33
C PRO A 6 24.48 45.62 12.36
N GLY A 7 25.57 44.87 12.21
CA GLY A 7 25.76 43.81 11.22
C GLY A 7 24.74 42.66 11.28
N VAL A 8 24.50 42.12 10.10
CA VAL A 8 23.79 40.87 9.82
C VAL A 8 24.40 39.74 10.67
N PRO A 9 23.60 38.88 11.34
CA PRO A 9 24.11 37.71 12.05
C PRO A 9 24.86 36.78 11.07
N GLY A 10 26.03 36.29 11.50
CA GLY A 10 26.96 35.53 10.65
C GLY A 10 26.33 34.34 9.93
N ALA A 11 26.87 34.05 8.74
CA ALA A 11 26.53 32.86 7.96
C ALA A 11 26.58 31.62 8.86
N ALA A 12 25.47 30.87 8.92
CA ALA A 12 25.45 29.57 9.56
C ALA A 12 26.57 28.71 8.96
N ALA A 13 27.39 28.10 9.82
CA ALA A 13 28.45 27.19 9.37
C ALA A 13 27.83 26.08 8.50
N ASP A 14 28.52 25.69 7.42
CA ASP A 14 28.06 24.61 6.55
C ASP A 14 27.81 23.34 7.39
N PRO A 15 26.68 22.62 7.15
CA PRO A 15 26.35 21.46 7.95
C PRO A 15 27.43 20.38 7.82
N VAL A 16 27.85 19.84 8.97
CA VAL A 16 28.93 18.85 9.04
C VAL A 16 28.42 17.48 8.63
N ALA A 17 29.20 16.77 7.81
CA ALA A 17 28.85 15.41 7.39
C ALA A 17 28.99 14.42 8.56
N VAL A 18 28.01 13.53 8.70
CA VAL A 18 28.04 12.45 9.68
C VAL A 18 28.95 11.32 9.19
N PRO A 19 29.81 10.75 10.05
CA PRO A 19 30.58 9.56 9.69
C PRO A 19 29.67 8.41 9.24
N PRO A 20 29.96 7.75 8.09
CA PRO A 20 29.14 6.66 7.61
C PRO A 20 29.21 5.46 8.56
N PRO A 21 28.06 4.80 8.87
CA PRO A 21 28.05 3.57 9.62
C PRO A 21 28.71 2.43 8.82
N VAL A 22 29.07 1.35 9.50
CA VAL A 22 29.66 0.18 8.83
C VAL A 22 28.55 -0.65 8.17
N ALA A 23 28.50 -0.63 6.84
CA ALA A 23 27.63 -1.50 6.06
C ALA A 23 28.08 -2.97 6.12
N ARG A 24 27.11 -3.87 6.28
CA ARG A 24 27.32 -5.33 6.34
C ARG A 24 27.07 -5.98 4.97
N HIS A 25 25.92 -5.70 4.36
CA HIS A 25 25.45 -6.39 3.16
C HIS A 25 25.19 -5.47 1.97
N ASN A 26 25.13 -4.15 2.19
CA ASN A 26 24.91 -3.16 1.14
C ASN A 26 26.04 -3.21 0.09
N PRO A 27 25.72 -3.47 -1.20
CA PRO A 27 26.71 -3.48 -2.26
C PRO A 27 27.15 -2.08 -2.70
N LEU A 28 26.39 -1.01 -2.38
CA LEU A 28 26.73 0.36 -2.78
C LEU A 28 27.66 1.01 -1.75
N ARG A 29 28.92 0.57 -1.70
CA ARG A 29 29.90 1.04 -0.69
C ARG A 29 30.61 2.34 -1.08
N THR A 30 30.74 2.58 -2.38
CA THR A 30 31.42 3.72 -2.97
C THR A 30 30.55 4.40 -4.04
N ARG A 31 30.97 5.59 -4.50
CA ARG A 31 30.38 6.24 -5.67
C ARG A 31 30.61 5.45 -6.96
N ALA A 32 31.71 4.70 -7.05
CA ALA A 32 31.97 3.82 -8.18
C ALA A 32 30.95 2.67 -8.25
N ASP A 33 30.59 2.07 -7.12
CA ASP A 33 29.55 1.02 -7.06
C ASP A 33 28.19 1.58 -7.49
N TRP A 34 27.84 2.78 -7.02
CA TRP A 34 26.62 3.48 -7.41
C TRP A 34 26.60 3.77 -8.92
N GLN A 35 27.71 4.29 -9.47
CA GLN A 35 27.82 4.59 -10.90
C GLN A 35 27.73 3.32 -11.74
N ALA A 36 28.40 2.24 -11.33
CA ALA A 36 28.35 0.96 -12.02
C ALA A 36 26.92 0.38 -12.05
N ALA A 37 26.19 0.46 -10.94
CA ALA A 37 24.79 0.04 -10.87
C ALA A 37 23.88 0.91 -11.76
N ARG A 38 24.10 2.24 -11.77
CA ARG A 38 23.38 3.17 -12.64
C ARG A 38 23.63 2.90 -14.11
N ASP A 39 24.89 2.72 -14.50
CA ASP A 39 25.29 2.42 -15.89
C ASP A 39 24.73 1.07 -16.35
N ALA A 40 24.68 0.07 -15.47
CA ALA A 40 24.06 -1.22 -15.77
C ALA A 40 22.55 -1.10 -15.99
N ALA A 41 21.85 -0.35 -15.12
CA ALA A 41 20.42 -0.10 -15.26
C ALA A 41 20.07 0.67 -16.55
N MET A 42 20.91 1.63 -16.96
CA MET A 42 20.71 2.36 -18.22
C MET A 42 21.04 1.53 -19.46
N ARG A 43 22.06 0.67 -19.37
CA ARG A 43 22.50 -0.15 -20.51
C ARG A 43 21.49 -1.22 -20.87
N ASP A 44 20.99 -1.93 -19.86
CA ASP A 44 19.98 -2.96 -20.04
C ASP A 44 19.12 -3.05 -18.77
N PRO A 45 17.98 -2.34 -18.71
CA PRO A 45 17.10 -2.37 -17.56
C PRO A 45 16.50 -3.76 -17.32
N GLY A 46 16.30 -4.56 -18.36
CA GLY A 46 15.78 -5.93 -18.24
C GLY A 46 16.76 -6.82 -17.48
N VAL A 47 18.03 -6.82 -17.86
CA VAL A 47 19.08 -7.59 -17.18
C VAL A 47 19.32 -7.08 -15.76
N PHE A 48 19.42 -5.76 -15.56
CA PHE A 48 19.69 -5.17 -14.24
C PHE A 48 18.58 -5.50 -13.24
N HIS A 49 17.32 -5.21 -13.61
CA HIS A 49 16.19 -5.45 -12.74
C HIS A 49 15.83 -6.93 -12.64
N GLY A 50 16.05 -7.72 -13.69
CA GLY A 50 15.90 -9.17 -13.68
C GLY A 50 16.86 -9.84 -12.69
N ALA A 51 18.12 -9.43 -12.65
CA ALA A 51 19.10 -9.93 -11.68
C ALA A 51 18.70 -9.66 -10.22
N ILE A 52 18.04 -8.53 -9.96
CA ILE A 52 17.44 -8.22 -8.66
C ILE A 52 16.23 -9.14 -8.42
N ALA A 53 15.29 -9.22 -9.36
CA ALA A 53 14.02 -9.90 -9.17
C ALA A 53 14.15 -11.41 -8.96
N ARG A 54 15.07 -12.09 -9.66
CA ARG A 54 15.37 -13.51 -9.43
C ARG A 54 16.03 -13.81 -8.09
N ARG A 55 16.69 -12.80 -7.49
CA ARG A 55 17.29 -12.88 -6.16
C ARG A 55 16.28 -12.54 -5.07
N GLU A 56 15.45 -11.52 -5.24
CA GLU A 56 14.57 -11.07 -4.15
C GLU A 56 13.30 -11.92 -4.03
N LEU A 57 12.85 -12.55 -5.13
CA LEU A 57 11.61 -13.32 -5.18
C LEU A 57 11.84 -14.79 -5.48
N HIS A 58 10.92 -15.60 -4.98
CA HIS A 58 10.63 -16.91 -5.55
C HIS A 58 9.59 -16.75 -6.66
N TRP A 59 9.83 -17.48 -7.73
CA TRP A 59 9.02 -17.57 -8.94
C TRP A 59 8.43 -18.97 -9.01
N PHE A 60 7.21 -19.11 -9.49
CA PHE A 60 6.57 -20.42 -9.65
C PHE A 60 6.79 -20.95 -11.06
N ASP A 61 7.33 -22.16 -11.15
CA ASP A 61 7.50 -22.88 -12.40
C ASP A 61 6.59 -24.12 -12.42
N PRO A 62 5.52 -24.13 -13.24
CA PRO A 62 4.62 -25.26 -13.34
C PRO A 62 5.24 -26.48 -14.04
N ALA A 63 6.41 -26.35 -14.69
CA ALA A 63 7.07 -27.45 -15.39
C ALA A 63 7.97 -28.30 -14.46
N LEU A 64 8.28 -27.81 -13.26
CA LEU A 64 9.15 -28.49 -12.31
C LEU A 64 8.35 -29.40 -11.36
N GLY A 65 8.16 -30.65 -11.76
CA GLY A 65 7.42 -31.65 -10.98
C GLY A 65 5.90 -31.56 -11.15
N PRO A 66 5.13 -32.53 -10.62
CA PRO A 66 3.68 -32.61 -10.82
C PRO A 66 2.91 -31.44 -10.22
N GLY A 67 3.39 -30.89 -9.09
CA GLY A 67 2.81 -29.74 -8.41
C GLY A 67 3.42 -28.40 -8.80
N GLY A 68 4.37 -28.38 -9.76
CA GLY A 68 5.26 -27.25 -10.01
C GLY A 68 6.22 -26.98 -8.83
N ALA A 69 7.06 -25.95 -8.95
CA ALA A 69 7.98 -25.57 -7.89
C ALA A 69 8.17 -24.05 -7.77
N TRP A 70 8.37 -23.58 -6.54
CA TRP A 70 8.76 -22.21 -6.23
C TRP A 70 10.28 -22.11 -6.23
N ILE A 71 10.86 -21.41 -7.20
CA ILE A 71 12.30 -21.32 -7.45
C ILE A 71 12.85 -19.91 -7.24
N ARG A 72 14.07 -19.82 -6.74
CA ARG A 72 14.81 -18.58 -6.53
C ARG A 72 16.27 -18.79 -6.89
N PHE A 73 16.91 -17.75 -7.42
CA PHE A 73 18.35 -17.79 -7.66
C PHE A 73 19.11 -17.40 -6.38
N GLU A 74 20.06 -18.24 -5.95
CA GLU A 74 20.96 -17.94 -4.84
C GLU A 74 22.31 -17.46 -5.36
N PRO A 75 22.60 -16.14 -5.32
CA PRO A 75 23.78 -15.59 -5.99
C PRO A 75 25.10 -16.12 -5.43
N ASP A 76 25.17 -16.34 -4.11
CA ASP A 76 26.40 -16.79 -3.44
C ASP A 76 26.73 -18.25 -3.79
N ALA A 77 25.71 -19.07 -4.05
CA ALA A 77 25.87 -20.46 -4.49
C ALA A 77 25.95 -20.59 -6.02
N GLY A 78 25.54 -19.56 -6.77
CA GLY A 78 25.51 -19.58 -8.23
C GLY A 78 24.52 -20.59 -8.81
N CYS A 79 23.47 -20.97 -8.08
CA CYS A 79 22.50 -21.97 -8.51
C CYS A 79 21.06 -21.56 -8.19
N TRP A 80 20.12 -22.25 -8.82
CA TRP A 80 18.70 -22.15 -8.48
C TRP A 80 18.36 -23.16 -7.39
N GLN A 81 17.54 -22.72 -6.44
CA GLN A 81 16.99 -23.56 -5.38
C GLN A 81 15.48 -23.34 -5.32
N GLY A 82 14.74 -24.29 -4.76
CA GLY A 82 13.31 -24.12 -4.65
C GLY A 82 12.62 -25.11 -3.74
N PHE A 83 11.32 -24.93 -3.64
CA PHE A 83 10.40 -25.80 -2.91
C PHE A 83 9.34 -26.35 -3.86
N ASP A 84 9.06 -27.65 -3.78
CA ASP A 84 7.94 -28.27 -4.48
C ASP A 84 6.62 -27.55 -4.11
N GLY A 85 5.77 -27.31 -5.11
CA GLY A 85 4.56 -26.49 -5.03
C GLY A 85 3.41 -27.09 -4.23
N GLU A 86 3.45 -28.37 -3.87
CA GLU A 86 2.40 -29.06 -3.11
C GLU A 86 2.86 -29.51 -1.72
N THR A 87 4.13 -29.85 -1.59
CA THR A 87 4.70 -30.44 -0.37
C THR A 87 5.61 -29.46 0.37
N GLY A 88 6.12 -28.43 -0.30
CA GLY A 88 7.10 -27.52 0.27
C GLY A 88 8.47 -28.17 0.52
N THR A 89 8.71 -29.39 0.03
CA THR A 89 10.03 -30.02 0.17
C THR A 89 11.03 -29.36 -0.76
N PRO A 90 12.30 -29.20 -0.36
CA PRO A 90 13.34 -28.70 -1.25
C PRO A 90 13.42 -29.54 -2.53
N VAL A 91 13.58 -28.87 -3.67
CA VAL A 91 13.77 -29.52 -4.98
C VAL A 91 15.08 -29.07 -5.62
N GLU A 92 15.68 -29.98 -6.38
CA GLU A 92 16.77 -29.62 -7.28
C GLU A 92 16.21 -28.86 -8.48
N VAL A 93 16.81 -27.72 -8.82
CA VAL A 93 16.39 -26.89 -9.95
C VAL A 93 17.49 -26.95 -11.01
N PRO A 94 17.29 -27.69 -12.13
CA PRO A 94 18.34 -27.97 -13.12
C PRO A 94 18.54 -26.82 -14.11
N TYR A 95 18.36 -25.57 -13.67
CA TYR A 95 18.47 -24.39 -14.50
C TYR A 95 19.85 -23.75 -14.40
N ALA A 96 20.33 -23.24 -15.54
CA ALA A 96 21.59 -22.52 -15.61
C ALA A 96 21.50 -21.18 -14.83
N PRO A 97 22.64 -20.63 -14.39
CA PRO A 97 22.67 -19.38 -13.62
C PRO A 97 22.12 -18.15 -14.35
N ASP A 98 21.98 -18.21 -15.67
CA ASP A 98 21.44 -17.16 -16.55
C ASP A 98 19.96 -17.37 -16.90
N HIS A 99 19.32 -18.43 -16.39
CA HIS A 99 17.89 -18.66 -16.57
C HIS A 99 17.06 -17.46 -16.13
N GLU A 100 15.97 -17.21 -16.85
CA GLU A 100 14.98 -16.19 -16.55
C GLU A 100 13.61 -16.87 -16.37
N PRO A 101 12.96 -16.74 -15.20
CA PRO A 101 11.68 -17.39 -14.91
C PRO A 101 10.49 -16.66 -15.55
N TRP A 102 10.75 -15.73 -16.47
CA TRP A 102 9.77 -14.94 -17.20
C TRP A 102 10.06 -15.01 -18.70
N THR A 103 9.07 -14.66 -19.51
CA THR A 103 9.25 -14.63 -20.96
C THR A 103 9.96 -13.36 -21.45
N ARG A 104 9.86 -12.27 -20.68
CA ARG A 104 10.49 -10.98 -20.98
C ARG A 104 10.74 -10.17 -19.72
N ALA A 105 11.99 -9.80 -19.48
CA ALA A 105 12.38 -9.03 -18.29
C ALA A 105 11.80 -7.60 -18.29
N PHE A 106 11.84 -6.91 -19.43
CA PHE A 106 11.35 -5.55 -19.61
C PHE A 106 10.68 -5.40 -20.98
N ASP A 107 9.45 -4.88 -21.00
CA ASP A 107 8.71 -4.61 -22.23
C ASP A 107 8.32 -3.13 -22.31
N ASP A 108 8.90 -2.44 -23.28
CA ASP A 108 8.71 -1.01 -23.56
C ASP A 108 8.02 -0.74 -24.90
N ARG A 109 7.60 -1.78 -25.63
CA ARG A 109 6.96 -1.66 -26.95
C ARG A 109 5.70 -0.79 -26.95
N GLU A 110 5.02 -0.70 -25.81
CA GLU A 110 3.80 0.09 -25.63
C GLU A 110 4.01 1.31 -24.72
N ALA A 111 5.26 1.80 -24.62
CA ALA A 111 5.62 2.95 -23.79
C ALA A 111 4.63 4.13 -23.98
N PRO A 112 4.19 4.78 -22.88
CA PRO A 112 4.67 4.61 -21.50
C PRO A 112 3.95 3.51 -20.68
N PHE A 113 3.30 2.53 -21.32
CA PHE A 113 2.82 1.32 -20.63
C PHE A 113 3.95 0.28 -20.56
N TYR A 114 4.71 0.32 -19.46
CA TYR A 114 5.85 -0.57 -19.24
C TYR A 114 5.43 -1.83 -18.48
N ARG A 115 5.85 -3.00 -18.95
CA ARG A 115 5.66 -4.28 -18.23
C ARG A 115 6.99 -4.86 -17.81
N TRP A 116 7.01 -5.55 -16.68
CA TRP A 116 8.21 -6.16 -16.13
C TRP A 116 7.97 -7.63 -15.82
N PHE A 117 8.94 -8.47 -16.19
CA PHE A 117 8.93 -9.91 -15.91
C PHE A 117 7.69 -10.64 -16.45
N ALA A 118 7.18 -10.18 -17.60
CA ALA A 118 5.93 -10.67 -18.18
C ALA A 118 5.97 -12.18 -18.41
N GLY A 119 4.89 -12.87 -18.06
CA GLY A 119 4.76 -14.32 -18.16
C GLY A 119 5.38 -15.10 -17.00
N GLY A 120 6.24 -14.48 -16.20
CA GLY A 120 6.76 -15.10 -14.98
C GLY A 120 5.68 -15.15 -13.91
N LEU A 121 5.55 -16.30 -13.24
CA LEU A 121 4.55 -16.50 -12.19
C LEU A 121 5.18 -16.29 -10.82
N THR A 122 4.48 -15.62 -9.92
CA THR A 122 4.88 -15.43 -8.52
C THR A 122 3.64 -15.24 -7.64
N ASN A 123 3.82 -15.04 -6.34
CA ASN A 123 2.77 -14.60 -5.44
C ASN A 123 3.39 -13.77 -4.31
N ALA A 124 2.76 -12.65 -3.95
CA ALA A 124 3.30 -11.75 -2.94
C ALA A 124 3.21 -12.39 -1.53
N CYS A 125 2.06 -12.98 -1.17
CA CYS A 125 1.89 -13.72 0.09
C CYS A 125 2.90 -14.86 0.24
N PHE A 126 3.18 -15.62 -0.83
CA PHE A 126 4.23 -16.66 -0.79
C PHE A 126 5.59 -16.08 -0.38
N ASN A 127 5.95 -14.95 -0.99
CA ASN A 127 7.21 -14.26 -0.74
C ASN A 127 7.25 -13.52 0.60
N GLU A 128 6.10 -13.13 1.15
CA GLU A 128 5.99 -12.41 2.40
C GLU A 128 5.87 -13.37 3.61
N ILE A 129 5.35 -14.59 3.40
CA ILE A 129 5.03 -15.53 4.49
C ILE A 129 5.59 -16.92 4.22
N ASP A 130 5.02 -17.66 3.25
CA ASP A 130 5.21 -19.11 3.10
C ASP A 130 6.69 -19.49 2.99
N ARG A 131 7.47 -18.77 2.16
CA ARG A 131 8.89 -19.06 1.95
C ARG A 131 9.73 -19.01 3.23
N HIS A 132 9.36 -18.13 4.16
CA HIS A 132 10.11 -17.95 5.40
C HIS A 132 9.80 -19.08 6.40
N VAL A 133 8.56 -19.55 6.40
CA VAL A 133 8.18 -20.76 7.16
C VAL A 133 8.87 -21.98 6.56
N LEU A 134 8.81 -22.17 5.23
CA LEU A 134 9.49 -23.26 4.52
C LEU A 134 11.01 -23.31 4.77
N ALA A 135 11.63 -22.14 4.92
CA ALA A 135 13.05 -21.98 5.26
C ALA A 135 13.38 -22.27 6.74
N GLY A 136 12.41 -22.69 7.57
CA GLY A 136 12.62 -23.05 8.98
C GLY A 136 12.58 -21.87 9.95
N HIS A 137 12.03 -20.72 9.54
CA HIS A 137 11.90 -19.53 10.38
C HIS A 137 10.47 -19.34 10.92
N GLY A 138 9.65 -20.40 10.99
CA GLY A 138 8.24 -20.29 11.36
C GLY A 138 8.02 -19.76 12.78
N ALA A 139 8.91 -20.05 13.72
CA ALA A 139 8.83 -19.57 15.10
C ALA A 139 9.25 -18.09 15.28
N GLU A 140 9.90 -17.49 14.29
CA GLU A 140 10.34 -16.09 14.35
C GLU A 140 9.13 -15.14 14.37
N PRO A 141 9.15 -14.05 15.16
CA PRO A 141 8.15 -13.00 15.07
C PRO A 141 8.10 -12.38 13.67
N ALA A 142 6.95 -12.45 13.02
CA ALA A 142 6.65 -11.67 11.83
C ALA A 142 6.21 -10.25 12.23
N LEU A 143 5.30 -10.17 13.20
CA LEU A 143 4.70 -8.94 13.68
C LEU A 143 4.94 -8.78 15.19
N LEU A 144 5.12 -7.55 15.63
CA LEU A 144 5.02 -7.13 17.03
C LEU A 144 3.88 -6.12 17.11
N PHE A 145 2.76 -6.53 17.69
CA PHE A 145 1.61 -5.64 17.84
C PHE A 145 1.67 -4.90 19.17
N GLU A 146 1.39 -3.59 19.10
CA GLU A 146 1.19 -2.75 20.25
C GLU A 146 -0.11 -1.93 20.10
N GLY A 147 -1.06 -2.18 21.01
CA GLY A 147 -2.32 -1.44 21.07
C GLY A 147 -2.13 0.00 21.57
N ASP A 148 -3.12 0.85 21.32
CA ASP A 148 -3.02 2.28 21.60
C ASP A 148 -2.93 2.62 23.11
N ARG A 149 -3.71 1.93 23.95
CA ARG A 149 -3.83 2.18 25.40
C ARG A 149 -2.53 1.92 26.15
N TRP A 150 -2.28 2.76 27.17
CA TRP A 150 -1.03 2.79 27.91
C TRP A 150 -1.26 2.72 29.43
N ASP A 151 -0.47 1.91 30.12
CA ASP A 151 -0.44 1.81 31.58
C ASP A 151 0.90 2.38 32.09
N GLN A 152 0.81 3.49 32.83
CA GLN A 152 1.99 4.18 33.38
C GLN A 152 2.68 3.42 34.51
N SER A 153 2.03 2.42 35.11
CA SER A 153 2.61 1.63 36.21
C SER A 153 3.57 0.54 35.74
N LEU A 154 3.49 0.16 34.46
CA LEU A 154 4.39 -0.83 33.86
C LEU A 154 5.82 -0.31 33.73
N ASP A 155 6.76 -1.23 33.47
CA ASP A 155 8.20 -0.94 33.32
C ASP A 155 8.76 -0.06 34.45
N ALA A 156 8.50 -0.47 35.70
CA ALA A 156 8.90 0.25 36.91
C ALA A 156 8.48 1.73 36.94
N GLY A 157 7.30 2.05 36.39
CA GLY A 157 6.75 3.40 36.36
C GLY A 157 7.15 4.24 35.14
N ARG A 158 7.88 3.67 34.18
CA ARG A 158 8.17 4.31 32.89
C ARG A 158 7.01 4.15 31.91
N GLY A 159 6.20 3.11 32.11
CA GLY A 159 4.98 2.82 31.37
C GLY A 159 5.14 1.78 30.28
N GLY A 160 4.02 1.24 29.82
CA GLY A 160 3.96 0.24 28.77
C GLY A 160 2.57 0.08 28.18
N PRO A 161 2.44 -0.66 27.07
CA PRO A 161 1.15 -0.89 26.43
C PRO A 161 0.28 -1.82 27.28
N VAL A 162 -1.02 -1.52 27.33
CA VAL A 162 -2.01 -2.43 27.97
C VAL A 162 -2.15 -3.72 27.17
N VAL A 163 -2.04 -3.64 25.84
CA VAL A 163 -2.11 -4.78 24.93
C VAL A 163 -0.87 -4.79 24.06
N SER A 164 -0.10 -5.87 24.16
CA SER A 164 0.97 -6.17 23.20
C SER A 164 1.18 -7.67 23.09
N TYR A 165 1.52 -8.12 21.89
CA TYR A 165 1.85 -9.52 21.63
C TYR A 165 2.65 -9.65 20.32
N ALA A 166 3.38 -10.75 20.20
CA ALA A 166 4.07 -11.12 18.97
C ALA A 166 3.25 -12.12 18.16
N VAL A 167 3.27 -11.99 16.83
CA VAL A 167 2.69 -12.96 15.90
C VAL A 167 3.86 -13.63 15.17
N SER A 168 4.04 -14.93 15.40
CA SER A 168 5.06 -15.71 14.70
C SER A 168 4.71 -15.89 13.21
N ARG A 169 5.70 -16.20 12.37
CA ARG A 169 5.46 -16.47 10.94
C ARG A 169 4.51 -17.64 10.71
N ARG A 170 4.54 -18.68 11.56
CA ARG A 170 3.58 -19.79 11.52
C ARG A 170 2.15 -19.39 11.90
N GLN A 171 1.99 -18.53 12.91
CA GLN A 171 0.67 -18.01 13.27
C GLN A 171 0.13 -17.13 12.15
N LEU A 172 0.98 -16.26 11.58
CA LEU A 172 0.61 -15.42 10.46
C LEU A 172 0.16 -16.25 9.25
N LEU A 173 0.88 -17.32 8.90
CA LEU A 173 0.48 -18.25 7.85
C LEU A 173 -0.90 -18.86 8.11
N LEU A 174 -1.16 -19.31 9.34
CA LEU A 174 -2.43 -19.93 9.72
C LEU A 174 -3.60 -18.94 9.64
N GLU A 175 -3.46 -17.73 10.21
CA GLU A 175 -4.51 -16.71 10.16
C GLU A 175 -4.80 -16.25 8.74
N VAL A 176 -3.76 -16.07 7.93
CA VAL A 176 -3.90 -15.71 6.51
C VAL A 176 -4.60 -16.80 5.73
N ALA A 177 -4.30 -18.07 5.99
CA ALA A 177 -4.99 -19.19 5.38
C ALA A 177 -6.47 -19.24 5.75
N LYS A 178 -6.81 -19.01 7.03
CA LYS A 178 -8.21 -18.90 7.51
C LYS A 178 -8.94 -17.76 6.80
N CYS A 179 -8.34 -16.57 6.74
CA CYS A 179 -8.91 -15.42 6.03
C CYS A 179 -9.08 -15.70 4.52
N ALA A 180 -8.13 -16.38 3.87
CA ALA A 180 -8.22 -16.72 2.45
C ALA A 180 -9.38 -17.71 2.19
N LEU A 181 -9.51 -18.75 3.01
CA LEU A 181 -10.64 -19.68 2.93
C LEU A 181 -11.98 -18.98 3.18
N ALA A 182 -12.04 -18.05 4.14
CA ALA A 182 -13.22 -17.22 4.37
C ALA A 182 -13.60 -16.40 3.13
N LEU A 183 -12.64 -15.70 2.50
CA LEU A 183 -12.87 -14.95 1.26
C LEU A 183 -13.35 -15.86 0.11
N ARG A 184 -12.76 -17.04 -0.04
CA ARG A 184 -13.16 -18.04 -1.03
C ARG A 184 -14.59 -18.54 -0.78
N ARG A 185 -14.97 -18.76 0.48
CA ARG A 185 -16.31 -19.16 0.90
C ARG A 185 -17.36 -18.09 0.64
N LEU A 186 -16.98 -16.81 0.69
CA LEU A 186 -17.81 -15.69 0.23
C LEU A 186 -17.92 -15.60 -1.31
N GLY A 187 -17.31 -16.52 -2.05
CA GLY A 187 -17.43 -16.62 -3.51
C GLY A 187 -16.52 -15.66 -4.26
N LEU A 188 -15.49 -15.11 -3.63
CA LEU A 188 -14.48 -14.31 -4.32
C LEU A 188 -13.58 -15.19 -5.18
N GLN A 189 -13.29 -14.70 -6.38
CA GLN A 189 -12.40 -15.31 -7.37
C GLN A 189 -11.18 -14.41 -7.61
N PRO A 190 -10.11 -14.94 -8.24
CA PRO A 190 -8.99 -14.09 -8.66
C PRO A 190 -9.49 -12.93 -9.53
N GLY A 191 -9.02 -11.72 -9.25
CA GLY A 191 -9.45 -10.49 -9.90
C GLY A 191 -10.73 -9.85 -9.32
N ASP A 192 -11.41 -10.49 -8.38
CA ASP A 192 -12.42 -9.78 -7.58
C ASP A 192 -11.76 -8.75 -6.67
N ARG A 193 -12.55 -7.74 -6.26
CA ARG A 193 -12.05 -6.62 -5.45
C ARG A 193 -12.62 -6.63 -4.04
N VAL A 194 -11.77 -6.31 -3.08
CA VAL A 194 -12.12 -6.14 -1.65
C VAL A 194 -11.71 -4.75 -1.19
N ALA A 195 -12.62 -4.04 -0.53
CA ALA A 195 -12.27 -2.80 0.16
C ALA A 195 -11.98 -3.08 1.64
N ILE A 196 -10.91 -2.50 2.17
CA ILE A 196 -10.50 -2.71 3.56
C ILE A 196 -10.52 -1.37 4.29
N ASN A 197 -11.37 -1.24 5.32
CA ASN A 197 -11.46 -0.07 6.19
C ASN A 197 -11.33 -0.52 7.66
N MET A 198 -10.09 -0.69 8.11
CA MET A 198 -9.78 -1.17 9.46
C MET A 198 -8.77 -0.25 10.17
N PRO A 199 -8.72 -0.24 11.51
CA PRO A 199 -7.60 0.34 12.25
C PRO A 199 -6.32 -0.47 12.01
N ASN A 200 -5.17 0.11 12.34
CA ASN A 200 -3.87 -0.54 12.17
C ASN A 200 -3.64 -1.67 13.20
N ILE A 201 -4.26 -2.83 12.94
CA ILE A 201 -4.25 -4.03 13.78
C ILE A 201 -3.81 -5.27 12.97
N PRO A 202 -3.33 -6.35 13.61
CA PRO A 202 -2.83 -7.53 12.90
C PRO A 202 -3.86 -8.18 11.97
N GLU A 203 -5.13 -8.17 12.34
CA GLU A 203 -6.24 -8.71 11.53
C GLU A 203 -6.30 -8.04 10.16
N GLN A 204 -6.00 -6.75 10.06
CA GLN A 204 -5.94 -6.05 8.77
C GLN A 204 -4.86 -6.64 7.86
N LEU A 205 -3.72 -7.03 8.42
CA LEU A 205 -2.66 -7.70 7.67
C LEU A 205 -3.11 -9.11 7.27
N TYR A 206 -3.81 -9.84 8.13
CA TYR A 206 -4.30 -11.19 7.80
C TYR A 206 -5.22 -11.17 6.58
N TRP A 207 -6.19 -10.25 6.53
CA TRP A 207 -7.08 -10.08 5.38
C TRP A 207 -6.37 -9.54 4.14
N THR A 208 -5.38 -8.66 4.31
CA THR A 208 -4.57 -8.13 3.20
C THR A 208 -3.76 -9.24 2.53
N GLU A 209 -3.03 -10.02 3.31
CA GLU A 209 -2.23 -11.15 2.81
C GLU A 209 -3.11 -12.27 2.24
N ALA A 210 -4.32 -12.46 2.79
CA ALA A 210 -5.30 -13.39 2.23
C ALA A 210 -5.76 -12.96 0.81
N CYS A 211 -5.94 -11.66 0.58
CA CYS A 211 -6.25 -11.15 -0.76
C CYS A 211 -5.10 -11.46 -1.73
N LYS A 212 -3.86 -11.15 -1.33
CA LYS A 212 -2.65 -11.45 -2.12
C LYS A 212 -2.52 -12.94 -2.42
N ARG A 213 -2.83 -13.81 -1.46
CA ARG A 213 -2.77 -15.28 -1.59
C ARG A 213 -3.70 -15.80 -2.68
N LEU A 214 -4.89 -15.23 -2.79
CA LEU A 214 -5.93 -15.66 -3.73
C LEU A 214 -5.89 -14.95 -5.10
N GLY A 215 -5.01 -13.95 -5.27
CA GLY A 215 -5.10 -13.06 -6.44
C GLY A 215 -6.36 -12.18 -6.42
N VAL A 216 -6.92 -11.91 -5.24
CA VAL A 216 -7.98 -10.92 -5.03
C VAL A 216 -7.30 -9.56 -4.88
N VAL A 217 -7.80 -8.55 -5.60
CA VAL A 217 -7.20 -7.21 -5.61
C VAL A 217 -7.83 -6.38 -4.50
N TYR A 218 -7.03 -5.97 -3.51
CA TYR A 218 -7.56 -5.18 -2.40
C TYR A 218 -7.35 -3.68 -2.60
N THR A 219 -8.19 -2.87 -1.96
CA THR A 219 -7.99 -1.43 -1.79
C THR A 219 -8.03 -1.06 -0.30
N PRO A 220 -6.89 -0.70 0.32
CA PRO A 220 -6.89 -0.25 1.70
C PRO A 220 -7.37 1.22 1.76
N VAL A 221 -8.33 1.49 2.62
CA VAL A 221 -8.95 2.80 2.80
C VAL A 221 -8.77 3.26 4.24
N PHE A 222 -7.92 4.28 4.42
CA PHE A 222 -7.61 4.85 5.72
C PHE A 222 -8.86 5.29 6.50
N GLY A 223 -8.95 4.89 7.77
CA GLY A 223 -10.06 5.17 8.68
C GLY A 223 -10.18 6.62 9.17
N GLY A 224 -9.46 7.56 8.57
CA GLY A 224 -9.64 9.00 8.80
C GLY A 224 -10.31 9.74 7.64
N PHE A 225 -10.68 9.05 6.57
CA PHE A 225 -11.46 9.65 5.47
C PHE A 225 -12.97 9.62 5.76
N SER A 226 -13.73 10.47 5.07
CA SER A 226 -15.19 10.45 5.18
C SER A 226 -15.79 9.16 4.61
N ASP A 227 -16.96 8.81 5.13
CA ASP A 227 -17.88 7.81 4.58
C ASP A 227 -18.15 7.99 3.07
N LYS A 228 -18.33 9.23 2.59
CA LYS A 228 -18.43 9.55 1.16
C LYS A 228 -17.20 9.08 0.39
N THR A 229 -16.02 9.34 0.93
CA THR A 229 -14.77 8.94 0.28
C THR A 229 -14.62 7.41 0.26
N LEU A 230 -15.00 6.74 1.36
CA LEU A 230 -15.06 5.27 1.39
C LEU A 230 -16.06 4.73 0.35
N SER A 231 -17.24 5.33 0.25
CA SER A 231 -18.25 5.01 -0.75
C SER A 231 -17.73 5.13 -2.17
N ASP A 232 -17.08 6.25 -2.52
CA ASP A 232 -16.51 6.45 -3.85
C ASP A 232 -15.48 5.37 -4.19
N ARG A 233 -14.60 5.03 -3.24
CA ARG A 233 -13.57 4.01 -3.44
C ARG A 233 -14.14 2.60 -3.56
N ILE A 234 -15.15 2.25 -2.75
CA ILE A 234 -15.85 0.95 -2.85
C ILE A 234 -16.46 0.79 -4.24
N HIS A 235 -17.12 1.84 -4.72
CA HIS A 235 -17.79 1.83 -6.02
C HIS A 235 -16.81 1.79 -7.18
N ASP A 236 -15.83 2.69 -7.21
CA ASP A 236 -14.83 2.78 -8.28
C ASP A 236 -14.03 1.48 -8.39
N ALA A 237 -13.67 0.87 -7.25
CA ALA A 237 -13.04 -0.45 -7.18
C ALA A 237 -13.93 -1.59 -7.72
N GLY A 238 -15.26 -1.39 -7.69
CA GLY A 238 -16.22 -2.48 -7.84
C GLY A 238 -16.02 -3.57 -6.79
N ALA A 239 -15.79 -3.18 -5.53
CA ALA A 239 -15.55 -4.11 -4.44
C ALA A 239 -16.83 -4.85 -4.06
N ARG A 240 -16.79 -6.19 -4.08
CA ARG A 240 -17.93 -7.05 -3.71
C ARG A 240 -18.06 -7.26 -2.21
N VAL A 241 -16.93 -7.20 -1.51
CA VAL A 241 -16.81 -7.40 -0.06
C VAL A 241 -16.08 -6.21 0.56
N VAL A 242 -16.55 -5.78 1.74
CA VAL A 242 -15.85 -4.83 2.60
C VAL A 242 -15.39 -5.55 3.85
N VAL A 243 -14.13 -5.35 4.25
CA VAL A 243 -13.61 -5.81 5.55
C VAL A 243 -13.39 -4.60 6.44
N THR A 244 -14.07 -4.55 7.59
CA THR A 244 -14.03 -3.47 8.57
C THR A 244 -13.87 -4.02 9.99
N ALA A 245 -13.72 -3.14 10.98
CA ALA A 245 -13.83 -3.48 12.40
C ALA A 245 -15.07 -2.82 13.03
N ASP A 246 -15.49 -3.31 14.20
CA ASP A 246 -16.45 -2.63 15.06
C ASP A 246 -15.92 -1.25 15.50
N GLY A 247 -14.64 -1.20 15.86
CA GLY A 247 -13.91 0.03 16.16
C GLY A 247 -12.41 -0.19 16.33
N GLY A 248 -11.72 0.88 16.69
CA GLY A 248 -10.31 0.93 17.08
C GLY A 248 -10.12 1.75 18.35
N TYR A 249 -8.93 1.71 18.92
CA TYR A 249 -8.51 2.63 19.97
C TYR A 249 -7.59 3.71 19.39
N ARG A 250 -7.88 4.97 19.72
CA ARG A 250 -7.01 6.11 19.41
C ARG A 250 -6.95 7.04 20.61
N ASN A 251 -5.76 7.29 21.12
CA ASN A 251 -5.53 8.14 22.29
C ASN A 251 -6.38 7.72 23.51
N ALA A 252 -6.44 6.42 23.77
CA ALA A 252 -7.23 5.71 24.77
C ALA A 252 -8.76 5.83 24.61
N GLN A 253 -9.24 6.32 23.47
CA GLN A 253 -10.67 6.45 23.17
C GLN A 253 -11.09 5.42 22.13
N VAL A 254 -12.29 4.87 22.27
CA VAL A 254 -12.90 4.03 21.24
C VAL A 254 -13.31 4.90 20.07
N VAL A 255 -12.88 4.54 18.87
CA VAL A 255 -13.27 5.14 17.60
C VAL A 255 -14.08 4.09 16.83
N ALA A 256 -15.36 4.37 16.57
CA ALA A 256 -16.20 3.50 15.76
C ALA A 256 -15.68 3.44 14.32
N PHE A 257 -15.69 2.24 13.71
CA PHE A 257 -15.31 2.07 12.30
C PHE A 257 -16.52 1.70 11.44
N LYS A 258 -17.17 0.58 11.73
CA LYS A 258 -18.34 0.12 10.97
C LYS A 258 -19.43 1.20 10.90
N GLU A 259 -19.88 1.70 12.05
CA GLU A 259 -21.00 2.64 12.13
C GLU A 259 -20.64 4.05 11.65
N ALA A 260 -19.38 4.46 11.81
CA ALA A 260 -18.94 5.79 11.42
C ALA A 260 -18.64 5.89 9.92
N TYR A 261 -18.18 4.80 9.30
CA TYR A 261 -17.68 4.83 7.92
C TYR A 261 -18.42 3.84 7.02
N THR A 262 -18.39 2.55 7.33
CA THR A 262 -18.86 1.51 6.40
C THR A 262 -20.37 1.55 6.21
N ASP A 263 -21.15 1.63 7.28
CA ASP A 263 -22.61 1.67 7.17
C ASP A 263 -23.10 2.93 6.42
N PRO A 264 -22.67 4.17 6.77
CA PRO A 264 -23.06 5.36 6.02
C PRO A 264 -22.56 5.33 4.57
N ALA A 265 -21.35 4.79 4.30
CA ALA A 265 -20.83 4.68 2.94
C ALA A 265 -21.70 3.79 2.04
N LEU A 266 -22.29 2.73 2.59
CA LEU A 266 -23.14 1.80 1.84
C LEU A 266 -24.60 2.25 1.78
N ASP A 267 -25.13 2.80 2.88
CA ASP A 267 -26.55 3.13 3.00
C ASP A 267 -26.86 4.55 2.50
N GLY A 268 -25.98 5.51 2.76
CA GLY A 268 -26.19 6.94 2.49
C GLY A 268 -26.03 7.33 1.02
N TYR A 269 -25.20 6.61 0.25
CA TYR A 269 -24.79 7.01 -1.09
C TYR A 269 -25.21 6.00 -2.17
N VAL A 270 -25.57 6.53 -3.34
CA VAL A 270 -25.87 5.77 -4.55
C VAL A 270 -24.84 6.11 -5.64
N PRO A 271 -24.39 5.15 -6.47
CA PRO A 271 -23.52 5.45 -7.60
C PRO A 271 -24.22 6.31 -8.65
N ALA A 272 -23.49 7.25 -9.23
CA ALA A 272 -24.00 8.23 -10.19
C ALA A 272 -24.73 7.57 -11.38
N GLU A 273 -24.12 6.57 -11.99
CA GLU A 273 -24.67 5.86 -13.15
C GLU A 273 -25.86 4.96 -12.78
N ILE A 274 -25.84 4.35 -11.60
CA ILE A 274 -26.97 3.56 -11.10
C ILE A 274 -28.16 4.47 -10.81
N ALA A 275 -27.91 5.65 -10.25
CA ALA A 275 -28.94 6.63 -9.95
C ALA A 275 -29.61 7.13 -11.24
N LEU A 276 -28.81 7.49 -12.27
CA LEU A 276 -29.32 7.89 -13.59
C LEU A 276 -30.17 6.78 -14.24
N ALA A 277 -29.65 5.55 -14.31
CA ALA A 277 -30.40 4.43 -14.89
C ALA A 277 -31.70 4.12 -14.11
N THR A 278 -31.68 4.31 -12.78
CA THR A 278 -32.87 4.12 -11.93
C THR A 278 -33.92 5.19 -12.17
N ILE A 279 -33.51 6.44 -12.35
CA ILE A 279 -34.42 7.53 -12.73
C ILE A 279 -35.04 7.24 -14.09
N GLU A 280 -34.26 6.86 -15.10
CA GLU A 280 -34.79 6.56 -16.43
C GLU A 280 -35.86 5.46 -16.38
N ARG A 281 -35.59 4.36 -15.66
CA ARG A 281 -36.58 3.29 -15.45
C ARG A 281 -37.83 3.78 -14.70
N ALA A 282 -37.67 4.62 -13.70
CA ALA A 282 -38.81 5.20 -12.98
C ALA A 282 -39.66 6.08 -13.89
N LEU A 283 -39.03 6.85 -14.78
CA LEU A 283 -39.71 7.65 -15.80
C LEU A 283 -40.41 6.79 -16.85
N ASP A 284 -39.84 5.65 -17.25
CA ASP A 284 -40.49 4.69 -18.16
C ASP A 284 -41.75 4.09 -17.52
N ALA A 285 -41.67 3.72 -16.24
CA ALA A 285 -42.79 3.14 -15.49
C ALA A 285 -43.95 4.13 -15.26
N LEU A 286 -43.69 5.43 -15.27
CA LEU A 286 -44.72 6.46 -15.14
C LEU A 286 -45.62 6.61 -16.38
N GLY A 287 -45.23 6.04 -17.53
CA GLY A 287 -45.97 6.11 -18.79
C GLY A 287 -45.69 7.39 -19.60
N SER A 288 -46.67 7.87 -20.38
CA SER A 288 -46.50 8.98 -21.31
C SER A 288 -46.32 10.34 -20.60
N LEU A 289 -45.09 10.65 -20.20
CA LEU A 289 -44.66 11.99 -19.83
C LEU A 289 -44.46 12.84 -21.08
N ALA A 290 -44.77 14.13 -20.99
CA ALA A 290 -44.44 15.06 -22.07
C ALA A 290 -42.92 15.04 -22.32
N PRO A 291 -42.44 15.01 -23.58
CA PRO A 291 -41.02 14.91 -23.89
C PRO A 291 -40.16 15.98 -23.20
N ALA A 292 -40.68 17.20 -23.07
CA ALA A 292 -40.00 18.30 -22.38
C ALA A 292 -39.80 18.03 -20.87
N VAL A 293 -40.77 17.40 -20.21
CA VAL A 293 -40.70 17.07 -18.77
C VAL A 293 -39.63 16.00 -18.54
N ARG A 294 -39.66 14.94 -19.37
CA ARG A 294 -38.62 13.90 -19.33
C ARG A 294 -37.24 14.51 -19.56
N ALA A 295 -37.08 15.33 -20.60
CA ALA A 295 -35.80 15.96 -20.92
C ALA A 295 -35.28 16.85 -19.78
N ALA A 296 -36.16 17.64 -19.14
CA ALA A 296 -35.79 18.47 -18.00
C ALA A 296 -35.31 17.65 -16.80
N ILE A 297 -36.02 16.57 -16.46
CA ILE A 297 -35.62 15.67 -15.36
C ILE A 297 -34.27 15.04 -15.66
N VAL A 298 -34.10 14.46 -16.85
CA VAL A 298 -32.84 13.82 -17.26
C VAL A 298 -31.69 14.82 -17.22
N ALA A 299 -31.87 16.03 -17.75
CA ALA A 299 -30.86 17.08 -17.72
C ALA A 299 -30.53 17.52 -16.28
N GLY A 300 -31.54 17.69 -15.43
CA GLY A 300 -31.36 18.02 -14.01
C GLY A 300 -30.61 16.92 -13.25
N SER A 301 -30.91 15.66 -13.52
CA SER A 301 -30.23 14.50 -12.95
C SER A 301 -28.78 14.41 -13.44
N GLN A 302 -28.52 14.59 -14.73
CA GLN A 302 -27.18 14.62 -15.30
C GLN A 302 -26.33 15.77 -14.74
N ALA A 303 -26.94 16.93 -14.49
CA ALA A 303 -26.27 18.04 -13.83
C ALA A 303 -25.93 17.72 -12.37
N ALA A 304 -26.83 17.07 -11.64
CA ALA A 304 -26.62 16.71 -10.24
C ALA A 304 -25.51 15.67 -10.02
N VAL A 305 -25.34 14.72 -10.94
CA VAL A 305 -24.29 13.69 -10.82
C VAL A 305 -22.96 14.08 -11.45
N ARG A 306 -22.86 15.26 -12.05
CA ARG A 306 -21.68 15.67 -12.83
C ARG A 306 -20.45 15.74 -11.93
N GLY A 307 -19.43 14.92 -12.23
CA GLY A 307 -18.17 14.89 -11.48
C GLY A 307 -18.18 13.95 -10.28
N GLU A 308 -19.36 13.48 -9.85
CA GLU A 308 -19.51 12.55 -8.74
C GLU A 308 -19.24 11.10 -9.17
N ILE A 309 -18.77 10.29 -8.21
CA ILE A 309 -18.70 8.82 -8.34
C ILE A 309 -19.94 8.24 -7.65
N THR A 310 -20.11 8.57 -6.37
CA THR A 310 -21.35 8.35 -5.62
C THR A 310 -21.92 9.67 -5.12
N LEU A 311 -23.19 9.72 -4.77
CA LEU A 311 -23.84 10.91 -4.21
C LEU A 311 -24.99 10.53 -3.27
N GLU A 312 -25.41 11.46 -2.42
CA GLU A 312 -26.63 11.26 -1.65
C GLU A 312 -27.85 11.26 -2.58
N ARG A 313 -28.85 10.46 -2.23
CA ARG A 313 -30.16 10.48 -2.90
C ARG A 313 -30.81 11.86 -2.79
N SER A 314 -30.55 12.57 -1.69
CA SER A 314 -31.10 13.91 -1.42
C SER A 314 -30.59 14.96 -2.42
N ASP A 315 -29.31 14.93 -2.79
CA ASP A 315 -28.71 15.83 -3.80
C ASP A 315 -29.35 15.67 -5.16
N LEU A 316 -29.57 14.41 -5.56
CA LEU A 316 -30.22 14.09 -6.81
C LEU A 316 -31.67 14.61 -6.84
N MET A 317 -32.41 14.40 -5.75
CA MET A 317 -33.78 14.90 -5.61
C MET A 317 -33.86 16.44 -5.61
N ARG A 318 -32.87 17.13 -5.03
CA ARG A 318 -32.74 18.59 -5.12
C ARG A 318 -32.54 19.05 -6.56
N GLY A 319 -31.67 18.37 -7.31
CA GLY A 319 -31.43 18.66 -8.73
C GLY A 319 -32.69 18.50 -9.59
N ILE A 320 -33.42 17.41 -9.39
CA ILE A 320 -34.71 17.15 -10.05
C ILE A 320 -35.75 18.19 -9.65
N GLY A 321 -35.79 18.57 -8.37
CA GLY A 321 -36.74 19.58 -7.88
C GLY A 321 -36.60 20.92 -8.60
N ARG A 322 -35.36 21.41 -8.72
CA ARG A 322 -35.05 22.64 -9.47
C ARG A 322 -35.44 22.54 -10.95
N ALA A 323 -35.23 21.38 -11.58
CA ALA A 323 -35.62 21.16 -12.97
C ALA A 323 -37.14 21.24 -13.15
N LEU A 324 -37.91 20.59 -12.27
CA LEU A 324 -39.37 20.62 -12.30
C LEU A 324 -39.95 22.02 -12.00
N GLU A 325 -39.35 22.77 -11.08
CA GLU A 325 -39.78 24.14 -10.73
C GLU A 325 -39.60 25.14 -11.88
N SER A 326 -38.67 24.88 -12.80
CA SER A 326 -38.46 25.71 -13.98
C SER A 326 -39.51 25.51 -15.08
N MET A 327 -40.44 24.56 -14.91
CA MET A 327 -41.45 24.23 -15.91
C MET A 327 -42.76 24.99 -15.69
N VAL A 328 -43.24 25.69 -16.71
CA VAL A 328 -44.45 26.53 -16.65
C VAL A 328 -45.74 25.71 -16.76
N ASP A 329 -45.73 24.61 -17.52
CA ASP A 329 -46.93 23.84 -17.87
C ASP A 329 -47.06 22.48 -17.13
N LEU A 330 -46.31 22.28 -16.04
CA LEU A 330 -46.35 21.03 -15.28
C LEU A 330 -47.37 21.12 -14.14
N ASP A 331 -48.39 20.26 -14.17
CA ASP A 331 -49.39 20.23 -13.10
C ASP A 331 -48.79 19.73 -11.76
N ALA A 332 -49.31 20.24 -10.64
CA ALA A 332 -48.78 19.93 -9.31
C ALA A 332 -48.92 18.45 -8.91
N VAL A 333 -49.97 17.77 -9.39
CA VAL A 333 -50.23 16.35 -9.10
C VAL A 333 -49.23 15.48 -9.85
N GLN A 334 -48.97 15.78 -11.12
CA GLN A 334 -47.97 15.13 -11.96
C GLN A 334 -46.56 15.36 -11.42
N ALA A 335 -46.21 16.60 -11.03
CA ALA A 335 -44.94 16.90 -10.38
C ALA A 335 -44.73 16.09 -9.09
N SER A 336 -45.77 16.00 -8.25
CA SER A 336 -45.75 15.20 -7.02
C SER A 336 -45.58 13.71 -7.33
N ARG A 337 -46.35 13.17 -8.28
CA ARG A 337 -46.27 11.76 -8.71
C ARG A 337 -44.88 11.40 -9.24
N ILE A 338 -44.26 12.28 -10.02
CA ILE A 338 -42.88 12.11 -10.52
C ILE A 338 -41.90 12.04 -9.35
N ARG A 339 -41.97 12.99 -8.41
CA ARG A 339 -41.07 13.04 -7.24
C ARG A 339 -41.20 11.77 -6.39
N ILE A 340 -42.42 11.31 -6.14
CA ILE A 340 -42.69 10.09 -5.36
C ILE A 340 -42.09 8.87 -6.07
N ALA A 341 -42.37 8.70 -7.36
CA ALA A 341 -41.87 7.53 -8.11
C ALA A 341 -40.34 7.47 -8.16
N ILE A 342 -39.68 8.61 -8.41
CA ILE A 342 -38.21 8.66 -8.44
C ILE A 342 -37.64 8.40 -7.03
N ALA A 343 -38.19 9.04 -5.99
CA ALA A 343 -37.72 8.84 -4.62
C ALA A 343 -37.86 7.36 -4.20
N SER A 344 -39.01 6.74 -4.46
CA SER A 344 -39.23 5.31 -4.19
C SER A 344 -38.25 4.42 -4.95
N ALA A 345 -37.99 4.71 -6.23
CA ALA A 345 -37.05 3.93 -7.04
C ALA A 345 -35.60 4.07 -6.54
N LEU A 346 -35.16 5.29 -6.15
CA LEU A 346 -33.82 5.52 -5.64
C LEU A 346 -33.58 4.85 -4.28
N VAL A 347 -34.59 4.80 -3.41
CA VAL A 347 -34.51 4.07 -2.14
C VAL A 347 -34.43 2.56 -2.38
N ALA A 348 -35.12 2.03 -3.40
CA ALA A 348 -35.10 0.62 -3.78
C ALA A 348 -33.90 0.21 -4.64
N THR A 349 -32.82 1.01 -4.67
CA THR A 349 -31.60 0.65 -5.41
C THR A 349 -30.95 -0.60 -4.83
N PRO A 350 -30.37 -1.48 -5.67
CA PRO A 350 -29.81 -2.73 -5.21
C PRO A 350 -28.60 -2.51 -4.28
N PRO A 351 -28.30 -3.46 -3.38
CA PRO A 351 -27.09 -3.44 -2.58
C PRO A 351 -25.84 -3.38 -3.46
N ARG A 352 -24.84 -2.60 -3.03
CA ARG A 352 -23.56 -2.44 -3.74
C ARG A 352 -22.52 -3.48 -3.32
N VAL A 353 -22.64 -3.98 -2.11
CA VAL A 353 -21.72 -4.90 -1.44
C VAL A 353 -22.51 -6.10 -0.98
N GLU A 354 -21.99 -7.28 -1.27
CA GLU A 354 -22.63 -8.57 -0.96
C GLU A 354 -22.43 -8.94 0.50
N THR A 355 -21.25 -8.65 1.05
CA THR A 355 -20.92 -8.99 2.44
C THR A 355 -19.99 -7.94 3.05
N VAL A 356 -20.26 -7.61 4.31
CA VAL A 356 -19.38 -6.83 5.18
C VAL A 356 -18.82 -7.77 6.25
N VAL A 357 -17.51 -7.99 6.22
CA VAL A 357 -16.79 -8.76 7.25
C VAL A 357 -16.39 -7.80 8.37
N VAL A 358 -16.81 -8.09 9.59
CA VAL A 358 -16.59 -7.20 10.75
C VAL A 358 -15.67 -7.88 11.75
N VAL A 359 -14.49 -7.31 11.98
CA VAL A 359 -13.58 -7.69 13.06
C VAL A 359 -14.08 -7.14 14.39
N ARG A 360 -14.16 -7.98 15.42
CA ARG A 360 -14.48 -7.55 16.79
C ARG A 360 -13.19 -7.19 17.50
N HIS A 361 -12.89 -5.90 17.63
CA HIS A 361 -11.65 -5.40 18.23
C HIS A 361 -11.91 -4.47 19.41
N ALA A 362 -12.79 -3.47 19.25
CA ALA A 362 -13.15 -2.55 20.33
C ALA A 362 -14.17 -3.16 21.32
N GLY A 363 -14.92 -4.18 20.89
CA GLY A 363 -15.91 -4.85 21.72
C GLY A 363 -17.16 -4.01 21.96
N ALA A 364 -17.64 -3.30 20.94
CA ALA A 364 -18.84 -2.47 21.04
C ALA A 364 -20.05 -3.31 21.52
N ALA A 365 -20.75 -2.83 22.55
CA ALA A 365 -21.88 -3.54 23.15
C ALA A 365 -23.13 -3.54 22.26
N ASP A 366 -23.45 -2.38 21.66
CA ASP A 366 -24.63 -2.15 20.82
C ASP A 366 -24.19 -1.75 19.40
N LEU A 367 -23.63 -2.70 18.64
CA LEU A 367 -23.22 -2.47 17.26
C LEU A 367 -24.40 -2.59 16.30
N SER A 368 -24.65 -1.57 15.47
CA SER A 368 -25.59 -1.64 14.35
C SER A 368 -25.23 -2.81 13.43
N TRP A 369 -26.19 -3.70 13.20
CA TRP A 369 -25.99 -4.94 12.47
C TRP A 369 -27.09 -5.16 11.43
N ARG A 370 -26.67 -5.52 10.22
CA ARG A 370 -27.51 -5.81 9.05
C ARG A 370 -27.39 -7.31 8.72
N PRO A 371 -28.31 -8.16 9.21
CA PRO A 371 -28.22 -9.62 9.05
C PRO A 371 -28.08 -10.09 7.60
N GLU A 372 -28.57 -9.30 6.64
CA GLU A 372 -28.48 -9.57 5.22
C GLU A 372 -27.04 -9.53 4.67
N ARG A 373 -26.15 -8.70 5.23
CA ARG A 373 -24.77 -8.49 4.70
C ARG A 373 -23.66 -8.64 5.72
N ASP A 374 -23.91 -8.37 7.01
CA ASP A 374 -22.85 -8.31 8.02
C ASP A 374 -22.51 -9.71 8.54
N ARG A 375 -21.23 -10.04 8.60
CA ARG A 375 -20.70 -11.32 9.11
C ARG A 375 -19.54 -11.05 10.05
N TRP A 376 -19.49 -11.74 11.18
CA TRP A 376 -18.35 -11.63 12.08
C TRP A 376 -17.13 -12.30 11.46
N ALA A 377 -15.99 -11.63 11.51
CA ALA A 377 -14.72 -12.15 11.00
C ALA A 377 -14.34 -13.47 11.70
N HIS A 378 -14.47 -13.54 13.02
CA HIS A 378 -14.11 -14.73 13.80
C HIS A 378 -14.99 -15.94 13.46
N GLU A 379 -16.29 -15.76 13.22
CA GLU A 379 -17.17 -16.86 12.80
C GLU A 379 -16.77 -17.43 11.42
N LEU A 380 -16.37 -16.54 10.49
CA LEU A 380 -15.88 -16.94 9.18
C LEU A 380 -14.53 -17.65 9.27
N THR A 381 -13.62 -17.16 10.09
CA THR A 381 -12.27 -17.75 10.24
C THR A 381 -12.28 -19.04 11.07
N ASP A 382 -13.22 -19.21 12.00
CA ASP A 382 -13.44 -20.46 12.73
C ASP A 382 -13.97 -21.56 11.81
N GLN A 383 -14.95 -21.24 10.94
CA GLN A 383 -15.42 -22.17 9.91
C GLN A 383 -14.30 -22.52 8.93
N ALA A 384 -13.50 -21.54 8.53
CA ALA A 384 -12.35 -21.75 7.66
C ALA A 384 -11.29 -22.65 8.30
N LEU A 385 -11.06 -22.55 9.61
CA LEU A 385 -10.15 -23.43 10.33
C LEU A 385 -10.64 -24.89 10.30
N GLN A 386 -11.93 -25.12 10.47
CA GLN A 386 -12.51 -26.46 10.34
C GLN A 386 -12.31 -27.03 8.92
N GLU A 387 -12.52 -26.22 7.88
CA GLU A 387 -12.25 -26.60 6.49
C GLU A 387 -10.76 -26.93 6.27
N LEU A 388 -9.86 -26.13 6.83
CA LEU A 388 -8.42 -26.33 6.74
C LEU A 388 -8.00 -27.64 7.41
N VAL A 389 -8.44 -27.90 8.64
CA VAL A 389 -8.15 -29.15 9.35
C VAL A 389 -8.70 -30.36 8.59
N ALA A 390 -9.94 -30.26 8.08
CA ALA A 390 -10.54 -31.34 7.29
C ALA A 390 -9.73 -31.66 6.03
N ALA A 391 -9.30 -30.62 5.29
CA ALA A 391 -8.47 -30.78 4.10
C ALA A 391 -7.09 -31.36 4.44
N ALA A 392 -6.45 -30.90 5.52
CA ALA A 392 -5.17 -31.42 5.98
C ALA A 392 -5.26 -32.90 6.40
N GLN A 393 -6.33 -33.31 7.10
CA GLN A 393 -6.57 -34.70 7.46
C GLN A 393 -6.84 -35.57 6.22
N ALA A 394 -7.68 -35.10 5.30
CA ALA A 394 -7.99 -35.82 4.06
C ALA A 394 -6.75 -36.03 3.18
N ALA A 395 -5.83 -35.06 3.16
CA ALA A 395 -4.56 -35.14 2.46
C ALA A 395 -3.47 -35.92 3.23
N GLY A 396 -3.76 -36.43 4.43
CA GLY A 396 -2.79 -37.12 5.28
C GLY A 396 -1.65 -36.21 5.79
N ARG A 397 -1.85 -34.89 5.77
CA ARG A 397 -0.88 -33.86 6.20
C ARG A 397 -1.02 -33.47 7.67
N LEU A 398 -2.09 -33.93 8.33
CA LEU A 398 -2.25 -33.84 9.79
C LEU A 398 -2.30 -35.25 10.38
N THR A 399 -1.22 -35.64 11.07
CA THR A 399 -1.06 -37.00 11.62
C THR A 399 -1.91 -37.24 12.87
N THR A 400 -2.23 -36.18 13.61
CA THR A 400 -3.07 -36.25 14.81
C THR A 400 -4.53 -36.09 14.41
N ALA A 401 -5.32 -37.15 14.54
CA ALA A 401 -6.76 -37.05 14.32
C ALA A 401 -7.39 -36.14 15.38
N VAL A 402 -8.01 -35.04 14.94
CA VAL A 402 -8.79 -34.13 15.78
C VAL A 402 -10.21 -34.06 15.21
N ALA A 403 -11.20 -34.05 16.09
CA ALA A 403 -12.60 -33.90 15.69
C ALA A 403 -12.85 -32.46 15.22
N LEU A 404 -13.57 -32.30 14.10
CA LEU A 404 -13.79 -30.98 13.49
C LEU A 404 -14.68 -30.05 14.33
N ASP A 405 -15.45 -30.59 15.27
CA ASP A 405 -16.27 -29.87 16.24
C ASP A 405 -15.52 -29.56 17.55
N ALA A 406 -14.22 -29.90 17.63
CA ALA A 406 -13.38 -29.53 18.77
C ALA A 406 -13.26 -27.98 18.89
N PRO A 407 -12.95 -27.46 20.10
CA PRO A 407 -12.72 -26.04 20.30
C PRO A 407 -11.64 -25.49 19.36
N VAL A 408 -11.82 -24.25 18.86
CA VAL A 408 -10.90 -23.56 17.93
C VAL A 408 -9.45 -23.67 18.37
N ALA A 409 -9.16 -23.41 19.66
CA ALA A 409 -7.81 -23.50 20.20
C ALA A 409 -7.17 -24.90 20.05
N VAL A 410 -7.96 -25.97 20.11
CA VAL A 410 -7.48 -27.36 19.93
C VAL A 410 -7.14 -27.60 18.46
N LEU A 411 -7.98 -27.11 17.54
CA LEU A 411 -7.74 -27.21 16.09
C LEU A 411 -6.47 -26.44 15.68
N GLU A 412 -6.31 -25.20 16.16
CA GLU A 412 -5.10 -24.40 15.91
C GLU A 412 -3.86 -25.06 16.49
N GLN A 413 -3.93 -25.54 17.74
CA GLN A 413 -2.81 -26.21 18.38
C GLN A 413 -2.38 -27.47 17.62
N ALA A 414 -3.33 -28.23 17.05
CA ALA A 414 -3.02 -29.42 16.26
C ALA A 414 -2.21 -29.09 15.01
N LEU A 415 -2.53 -27.99 14.33
CA LEU A 415 -1.77 -27.51 13.17
C LEU A 415 -0.41 -26.92 13.59
N LEU A 416 -0.39 -26.05 14.61
CA LEU A 416 0.83 -25.36 15.06
C LEU A 416 1.84 -26.28 15.75
N ALA A 417 1.43 -27.48 16.16
CA ALA A 417 2.30 -28.54 16.66
C ALA A 417 3.10 -29.25 15.55
N LEU A 418 2.72 -29.09 14.28
CA LEU A 418 3.50 -29.57 13.14
C LEU A 418 4.83 -28.82 13.04
N ASP A 419 5.82 -29.45 12.42
CA ASP A 419 7.01 -28.73 11.98
C ASP A 419 6.65 -27.73 10.86
N ASP A 420 7.55 -26.80 10.57
CA ASP A 420 7.27 -25.70 9.64
C ASP A 420 6.85 -26.18 8.24
N ARG A 421 7.49 -27.22 7.71
CA ARG A 421 7.17 -27.71 6.36
C ARG A 421 5.86 -28.50 6.36
N ALA A 422 5.64 -29.33 7.37
CA ALA A 422 4.40 -30.06 7.54
C ALA A 422 3.21 -29.11 7.74
N LEU A 423 3.38 -28.01 8.48
CA LEU A 423 2.37 -26.96 8.61
C LEU A 423 2.04 -26.32 7.25
N VAL A 424 3.07 -25.92 6.48
CA VAL A 424 2.85 -25.33 5.15
C VAL A 424 2.13 -26.31 4.23
N ALA A 425 2.57 -27.57 4.20
CA ALA A 425 1.92 -28.65 3.46
C ALA A 425 0.45 -28.87 3.88
N ALA A 426 0.13 -28.79 5.18
CA ALA A 426 -1.23 -28.90 5.69
C ALA A 426 -2.11 -27.70 5.26
N VAL A 427 -1.56 -26.49 5.31
CA VAL A 427 -2.24 -25.27 4.83
C VAL A 427 -2.49 -25.34 3.32
N TRP A 428 -1.49 -25.76 2.55
CA TRP A 428 -1.57 -25.86 1.08
C TRP A 428 -2.55 -26.93 0.59
N ALA A 429 -2.81 -27.97 1.38
CA ALA A 429 -3.89 -28.91 1.08
C ALA A 429 -5.27 -28.24 1.02
N ALA A 430 -5.48 -27.11 1.72
CA ALA A 430 -6.75 -26.37 1.70
C ALA A 430 -6.71 -25.15 0.77
N VAL A 431 -5.65 -24.35 0.88
CA VAL A 431 -5.50 -23.06 0.19
C VAL A 431 -4.03 -22.78 -0.13
N PRO A 432 -3.48 -23.35 -1.22
CA PRO A 432 -2.13 -23.00 -1.67
C PRO A 432 -2.11 -21.53 -2.17
N PRO A 433 -0.96 -20.84 -2.14
CA PRO A 433 -0.86 -19.51 -2.72
C PRO A 433 -1.03 -19.61 -4.24
N LEU A 434 -1.93 -18.82 -4.82
CA LEU A 434 -2.18 -18.83 -6.26
C LEU A 434 -1.01 -18.21 -7.02
N PRO A 435 -0.31 -18.96 -7.89
CA PRO A 435 0.69 -18.36 -8.77
C PRO A 435 0.00 -17.44 -9.78
N VAL A 436 0.39 -16.17 -9.81
CA VAL A 436 -0.14 -15.16 -10.72
C VAL A 436 1.00 -14.54 -11.54
N ASP A 437 0.69 -14.01 -12.71
CA ASP A 437 1.64 -13.25 -13.53
C ASP A 437 2.26 -12.10 -12.72
N ALA A 438 3.53 -11.80 -12.97
CA ALA A 438 4.23 -10.67 -12.36
C ALA A 438 3.47 -9.34 -12.51
N GLU A 439 2.73 -9.18 -13.61
CA GLU A 439 1.92 -7.99 -13.92
C GLU A 439 0.48 -8.07 -13.41
N PHE A 440 0.11 -9.14 -12.70
CA PHE A 440 -1.19 -9.23 -12.03
C PHE A 440 -1.32 -8.12 -10.97
N PRO A 441 -2.43 -7.36 -10.92
CA PRO A 441 -2.65 -6.33 -9.91
C PRO A 441 -2.65 -6.91 -8.51
N LEU A 442 -1.72 -6.42 -7.68
CA LEU A 442 -1.61 -6.79 -6.27
C LEU A 442 -2.65 -6.02 -5.43
N PHE A 443 -2.67 -4.71 -5.62
CA PHE A 443 -3.64 -3.79 -5.03
C PHE A 443 -3.75 -2.56 -5.90
N PHE A 444 -4.79 -1.77 -5.66
CA PHE A 444 -4.78 -0.36 -6.01
C PHE A 444 -5.05 0.47 -4.77
N ILE A 445 -4.40 1.64 -4.73
CA ILE A 445 -4.45 2.54 -3.59
C ILE A 445 -4.81 3.94 -4.08
N TYR A 446 -5.78 4.55 -3.43
CA TYR A 446 -6.34 5.82 -3.89
C TYR A 446 -5.53 6.99 -3.39
N THR A 447 -5.15 7.88 -4.31
CA THR A 447 -4.49 9.15 -4.01
C THR A 447 -5.42 10.32 -4.32
N SER A 448 -5.25 11.44 -3.59
CA SER A 448 -5.80 12.73 -3.99
C SER A 448 -5.14 13.15 -5.31
N GLY A 449 -5.94 13.57 -6.28
CA GLY A 449 -5.44 14.14 -7.52
C GLY A 449 -6.01 15.53 -7.71
N SER A 450 -5.24 16.42 -8.35
CA SER A 450 -5.65 17.78 -8.73
C SER A 450 -6.93 17.83 -9.60
N THR A 451 -7.33 16.70 -10.20
CA THR A 451 -8.48 16.56 -11.12
C THR A 451 -9.80 16.19 -10.43
N GLY A 452 -9.88 16.22 -9.10
CA GLY A 452 -11.12 16.08 -8.32
C GLY A 452 -11.61 14.64 -8.09
N LYS A 453 -11.45 13.72 -9.05
CA LYS A 453 -11.74 12.29 -8.83
C LYS A 453 -10.54 11.57 -8.20
N PRO A 454 -10.71 10.66 -7.22
CA PRO A 454 -9.62 9.82 -6.72
C PRO A 454 -8.91 9.05 -7.84
N LYS A 455 -7.61 8.78 -7.69
CA LYS A 455 -6.82 7.93 -8.61
C LYS A 455 -6.43 6.65 -7.88
N GLY A 456 -7.06 5.53 -8.22
CA GLY A 456 -6.64 4.21 -7.70
C GLY A 456 -5.40 3.73 -8.43
N VAL A 457 -4.20 4.01 -7.95
CA VAL A 457 -2.97 3.62 -8.68
C VAL A 457 -2.68 2.14 -8.50
N VAL A 458 -2.35 1.46 -9.60
CA VAL A 458 -2.22 0.00 -9.64
C VAL A 458 -0.76 -0.42 -9.47
N HIS A 459 -0.50 -1.26 -8.46
CA HIS A 459 0.78 -1.93 -8.25
C HIS A 459 0.64 -3.42 -8.54
N ALA A 460 1.66 -4.02 -9.15
CA ALA A 460 1.63 -5.41 -9.61
C ALA A 460 2.56 -6.32 -8.78
N HIS A 461 2.25 -7.61 -8.70
CA HIS A 461 2.94 -8.56 -7.83
C HIS A 461 4.47 -8.59 -7.99
N GLY A 462 5.00 -8.86 -9.18
CA GLY A 462 6.43 -9.15 -9.35
C GLY A 462 7.32 -7.93 -9.19
N GLY A 463 7.04 -6.87 -9.97
CA GLY A 463 7.89 -5.68 -9.99
C GLY A 463 7.87 -4.89 -8.68
N TYR A 464 6.69 -4.75 -8.06
CA TYR A 464 6.54 -4.03 -6.80
C TYR A 464 7.32 -4.71 -5.68
N VAL A 465 7.07 -6.00 -5.43
CA VAL A 465 7.67 -6.75 -4.31
C VAL A 465 9.19 -6.82 -4.48
N ALA A 466 9.70 -7.13 -5.68
CA ALA A 466 11.13 -7.18 -5.95
C ALA A 466 11.83 -5.82 -5.69
N GLY A 467 11.21 -4.73 -6.13
CA GLY A 467 11.75 -3.38 -5.97
C GLY A 467 11.82 -2.94 -4.51
N VAL A 468 10.71 -3.08 -3.77
CA VAL A 468 10.67 -2.65 -2.36
C VAL A 468 11.54 -3.54 -1.47
N ALA A 469 11.58 -4.85 -1.72
CA ALA A 469 12.49 -5.76 -1.01
C ALA A 469 13.96 -5.38 -1.25
N HIS A 470 14.34 -5.09 -2.51
CA HIS A 470 15.70 -4.66 -2.80
C HIS A 470 16.06 -3.33 -2.10
N SER A 471 15.10 -2.39 -2.03
CA SER A 471 15.31 -1.11 -1.36
C SER A 471 15.66 -1.25 0.13
N MET A 472 15.16 -2.27 0.83
CA MET A 472 15.50 -2.51 2.25
C MET A 472 17.00 -2.75 2.44
N ARG A 473 17.62 -3.51 1.53
CA ARG A 473 19.05 -3.78 1.56
C ARG A 473 19.90 -2.54 1.26
N ILE A 474 19.46 -1.72 0.30
CA ILE A 474 20.25 -0.55 -0.15
C ILE A 474 20.09 0.66 0.79
N VAL A 475 18.87 0.92 1.24
CA VAL A 475 18.56 2.12 2.04
C VAL A 475 18.93 1.92 3.50
N PHE A 476 18.66 0.73 4.06
CA PHE A 476 18.78 0.49 5.50
C PHE A 476 19.88 -0.51 5.88
N ASP A 477 20.48 -1.18 4.88
CA ASP A 477 21.28 -2.39 5.12
C ASP A 477 20.51 -3.37 6.01
N ALA A 478 19.22 -3.55 5.70
CA ALA A 478 18.32 -4.42 6.46
C ALA A 478 18.76 -5.87 6.30
N ALA A 479 18.83 -6.58 7.41
CA ALA A 479 19.11 -8.01 7.42
C ALA A 479 17.90 -8.79 7.95
N PRO A 480 17.70 -10.03 7.48
CA PRO A 480 16.72 -10.93 8.08
C PRO A 480 16.88 -11.03 9.60
N GLY A 481 15.77 -10.93 10.35
CA GLY A 481 15.74 -10.88 11.81
C GLY A 481 15.97 -9.49 12.42
N ASP A 482 16.18 -8.45 11.63
CA ASP A 482 16.04 -7.07 12.12
C ASP A 482 14.58 -6.75 12.48
N VAL A 483 14.39 -5.73 13.30
CA VAL A 483 13.08 -5.17 13.64
C VAL A 483 12.94 -3.77 13.03
N ILE A 484 11.88 -3.56 12.24
CA ILE A 484 11.51 -2.26 11.68
C ILE A 484 10.26 -1.71 12.38
N TYR A 485 10.31 -0.44 12.74
CA TYR A 485 9.14 0.30 13.19
C TYR A 485 8.80 1.39 12.17
N VAL A 486 7.63 1.22 11.54
CA VAL A 486 7.10 2.16 10.55
C VAL A 486 5.88 2.86 11.15
N VAL A 487 5.99 4.17 11.35
CA VAL A 487 4.87 5.02 11.74
C VAL A 487 4.03 5.30 10.50
N ALA A 488 3.08 4.41 10.21
CA ALA A 488 2.16 4.51 9.09
C ALA A 488 0.86 3.72 9.36
N ASP A 489 -0.07 3.81 8.41
CA ASP A 489 -1.31 3.03 8.36
C ASP A 489 -1.34 2.21 7.05
N PRO A 490 -1.95 1.01 7.00
CA PRO A 490 -2.08 0.24 5.76
C PRO A 490 -2.85 0.96 4.65
N GLY A 491 -3.70 1.92 4.99
CA GLY A 491 -4.37 2.83 4.05
C GLY A 491 -3.43 3.77 3.29
N TRP A 492 -2.15 3.83 3.66
CA TRP A 492 -1.11 4.62 2.97
C TRP A 492 -0.08 3.73 2.32
N ILE A 493 0.56 4.23 1.26
CA ILE A 493 1.63 3.49 0.58
C ILE A 493 2.79 3.16 1.52
N THR A 494 3.09 4.01 2.52
CA THR A 494 4.12 3.73 3.53
C THR A 494 3.83 2.44 4.31
N GLY A 495 2.54 2.22 4.65
CA GLY A 495 2.09 0.98 5.28
C GLY A 495 2.24 -0.21 4.34
N GLN A 496 1.72 -0.09 3.12
CA GLN A 496 1.77 -1.18 2.13
C GLN A 496 3.20 -1.58 1.75
N SER A 497 4.10 -0.62 1.52
CA SER A 497 5.45 -0.89 1.03
C SER A 497 6.40 -1.32 2.14
N TYR A 498 6.45 -0.60 3.27
CA TYR A 498 7.54 -0.78 4.24
C TYR A 498 7.09 -1.35 5.58
N MET A 499 5.83 -1.15 5.99
CA MET A 499 5.29 -1.80 7.18
C MET A 499 4.89 -3.25 6.91
N ILE A 500 4.41 -3.55 5.70
CA ILE A 500 3.94 -4.88 5.31
C ILE A 500 4.93 -5.52 4.32
N CYS A 501 4.86 -5.14 3.04
CA CYS A 501 5.43 -5.94 1.95
C CYS A 501 6.96 -6.12 2.06
N ALA A 502 7.73 -5.03 2.14
CA ALA A 502 9.18 -5.11 2.18
C ALA A 502 9.70 -5.74 3.48
N ALA A 503 9.04 -5.47 4.62
CA ALA A 503 9.42 -6.05 5.89
C ALA A 503 9.22 -7.57 5.88
N LEU A 504 8.01 -8.02 5.54
CA LEU A 504 7.67 -9.44 5.47
C LEU A 504 8.54 -10.16 4.44
N ALA A 505 8.64 -9.62 3.21
CA ALA A 505 9.47 -10.22 2.16
C ALA A 505 10.95 -10.31 2.56
N THR A 506 11.53 -9.34 3.26
CA THR A 506 12.95 -9.41 3.65
C THR A 506 13.21 -10.13 4.98
N ARG A 507 12.22 -10.84 5.51
CA ARG A 507 12.27 -11.52 6.81
C ARG A 507 12.66 -10.55 7.94
N VAL A 508 12.19 -9.32 7.86
CA VAL A 508 12.30 -8.31 8.93
C VAL A 508 11.02 -8.37 9.75
N THR A 509 11.13 -8.32 11.07
CA THR A 509 9.97 -8.23 11.97
C THR A 509 9.43 -6.81 11.95
N THR A 510 8.13 -6.63 11.74
CA THR A 510 7.50 -5.31 11.68
C THR A 510 6.71 -5.00 12.95
N VAL A 511 6.83 -3.76 13.46
CA VAL A 511 6.03 -3.28 14.59
C VAL A 511 4.73 -2.66 14.07
N ILE A 512 3.60 -3.21 14.50
CA ILE A 512 2.25 -2.75 14.17
C ILE A 512 1.71 -1.96 15.37
N THR A 513 1.65 -0.64 15.23
CA THR A 513 1.13 0.26 16.27
C THR A 513 -0.24 0.80 15.88
N GLU A 514 -1.23 0.54 16.71
CA GLU A 514 -2.58 1.10 16.53
C GLU A 514 -2.62 2.62 16.82
N GLY A 515 -1.91 3.01 17.88
CA GLY A 515 -1.96 4.37 18.44
C GLY A 515 -1.07 5.40 17.76
N ALA A 516 -1.13 6.63 18.26
CA ALA A 516 -0.23 7.69 17.81
C ALA A 516 1.19 7.48 18.38
N PRO A 517 2.26 7.84 17.64
CA PRO A 517 3.65 7.63 18.09
C PRO A 517 4.05 8.48 19.30
N VAL A 518 3.21 9.44 19.70
CA VAL A 518 3.46 10.40 20.80
C VAL A 518 2.35 10.38 21.85
N PHE A 519 1.49 9.35 21.86
CA PHE A 519 0.46 9.16 22.88
C PHE A 519 0.86 8.03 23.85
N PRO A 520 0.76 8.23 25.18
CA PRO A 520 0.26 9.41 25.89
C PRO A 520 1.29 10.53 26.06
N SER A 521 2.56 10.27 25.73
CA SER A 521 3.64 11.27 25.72
C SER A 521 4.61 11.01 24.56
N ALA A 522 5.50 11.97 24.32
CA ALA A 522 6.54 11.85 23.30
C ALA A 522 7.48 10.65 23.52
N GLY A 523 7.59 10.14 24.75
CA GLY A 523 8.36 8.94 25.06
C GLY A 523 7.82 7.66 24.41
N ARG A 524 6.58 7.64 23.90
CA ARG A 524 5.93 6.44 23.35
C ARG A 524 6.74 5.74 22.27
N PHE A 525 7.11 6.44 21.19
CA PHE A 525 7.85 5.82 20.10
C PHE A 525 9.26 5.38 20.52
N ALA A 526 9.90 6.10 21.44
CA ALA A 526 11.22 5.73 21.96
C ALA A 526 11.14 4.47 22.84
N SER A 527 10.06 4.34 23.61
CA SER A 527 9.76 3.16 24.40
C SER A 527 9.57 1.90 23.56
N ILE A 528 8.89 2.02 22.41
CA ILE A 528 8.77 0.95 21.42
C ILE A 528 10.15 0.58 20.86
N ILE A 529 10.98 1.57 20.55
CA ILE A 529 12.35 1.35 20.05
C ILE A 529 13.17 0.53 21.07
N GLU A 530 13.11 0.88 22.35
CA GLU A 530 13.80 0.18 23.43
C GLU A 530 13.29 -1.25 23.61
N ARG A 531 11.98 -1.41 23.89
CA ARG A 531 11.38 -2.71 24.26
C ARG A 531 11.50 -3.75 23.15
N TYR A 532 11.36 -3.32 21.90
CA TYR A 532 11.38 -4.23 20.75
C TYR A 532 12.74 -4.26 20.03
N GLY A 533 13.74 -3.53 20.52
CA GLY A 533 15.07 -3.52 19.93
C GLY A 533 15.06 -3.07 18.46
N VAL A 534 14.24 -2.04 18.14
CA VAL A 534 14.06 -1.54 16.78
C VAL A 534 15.40 -1.09 16.19
N ARG A 535 15.73 -1.59 14.99
CA ARG A 535 16.97 -1.26 14.28
C ARG A 535 16.77 -0.26 13.14
N ILE A 536 15.56 -0.23 12.57
CA ILE A 536 15.18 0.62 11.45
C ILE A 536 13.91 1.38 11.85
N PHE A 537 13.95 2.71 11.81
CA PHE A 537 12.80 3.54 12.13
C PHE A 537 12.38 4.39 10.92
N LYS A 538 11.11 4.34 10.54
CA LYS A 538 10.57 5.10 9.41
C LYS A 538 9.35 5.87 9.86
N ALA A 539 9.38 7.19 9.70
CA ALA A 539 8.26 8.04 10.12
C ALA A 539 8.15 9.32 9.28
N GLY A 540 6.99 9.96 9.33
CA GLY A 540 6.79 11.31 8.81
C GLY A 540 7.56 12.37 9.61
N VAL A 541 7.48 13.64 9.23
CA VAL A 541 8.23 14.71 9.92
C VAL A 541 7.40 15.35 11.05
N THR A 542 6.08 15.41 10.89
CA THR A 542 5.15 16.14 11.78
C THR A 542 5.29 15.78 13.25
N PHE A 543 5.38 14.48 13.61
CA PHE A 543 5.49 14.09 15.02
C PHE A 543 6.74 14.65 15.68
N LEU A 544 7.86 14.73 14.95
CA LEU A 544 9.12 15.23 15.47
C LEU A 544 9.11 16.75 15.63
N LYS A 545 8.40 17.47 14.76
CA LYS A 545 8.13 18.92 14.93
C LYS A 545 7.39 19.18 16.26
N THR A 546 6.42 18.33 16.61
CA THR A 546 5.72 18.42 17.91
C THR A 546 6.67 18.18 19.08
N VAL A 547 7.52 17.14 19.01
CA VAL A 547 8.52 16.86 20.07
C VAL A 547 9.50 18.02 20.24
N MET A 548 9.96 18.61 19.13
CA MET A 548 10.91 19.73 19.14
C MET A 548 10.33 21.02 19.77
N SER A 549 9.00 21.18 19.76
CA SER A 549 8.34 22.39 20.26
C SER A 549 8.30 22.50 21.79
N ASP A 550 8.56 21.40 22.51
CA ASP A 550 8.46 21.32 23.96
C ASP A 550 9.69 20.58 24.57
N PRO A 551 10.50 21.26 25.41
CA PRO A 551 11.63 20.63 26.08
C PRO A 551 11.26 19.42 26.95
N GLN A 552 10.05 19.38 27.52
CA GLN A 552 9.59 18.21 28.29
C GLN A 552 9.44 16.99 27.39
N SER A 553 8.84 17.15 26.22
CA SER A 553 8.74 16.08 25.21
C SER A 553 10.10 15.49 24.82
N THR A 554 11.14 16.33 24.72
CA THR A 554 12.52 15.86 24.48
C THR A 554 13.06 15.04 25.65
N THR A 555 12.73 15.44 26.88
CA THR A 555 13.11 14.73 28.11
C THR A 555 12.43 13.37 28.18
N ASP A 556 11.15 13.30 27.85
CA ASP A 556 10.37 12.06 27.80
C ASP A 556 10.97 11.06 26.81
N VAL A 557 11.43 11.53 25.64
CA VAL A 557 12.12 10.68 24.66
C VAL A 557 13.46 10.19 25.19
N ARG A 558 14.24 11.05 25.85
CA ARG A 558 15.56 10.70 26.41
C ARG A 558 15.49 9.76 27.60
N ALA A 559 14.31 9.59 28.22
CA ALA A 559 14.08 8.60 29.27
C ALA A 559 14.13 7.15 28.75
N TRP A 560 14.22 6.94 27.43
CA TRP A 560 14.31 5.64 26.78
C TRP A 560 15.60 5.48 25.98
N ALA A 561 16.18 4.29 26.07
CA ALA A 561 17.37 3.90 25.33
C ALA A 561 17.04 3.72 23.84
N ARG A 562 17.95 4.16 22.97
CA ARG A 562 17.77 4.13 21.50
C ARG A 562 18.99 3.54 20.79
N ASP A 563 19.88 2.91 21.54
CA ASP A 563 21.17 2.41 21.06
C ASP A 563 21.02 1.24 20.06
N SER A 564 19.86 0.58 20.05
CA SER A 564 19.48 -0.41 19.04
C SER A 564 19.33 0.19 17.64
N LEU A 565 19.01 1.49 17.55
CA LEU A 565 18.61 2.13 16.31
C LEU A 565 19.80 2.46 15.40
N ARG A 566 19.92 1.72 14.31
CA ARG A 566 21.01 1.85 13.33
C ARG A 566 20.76 2.96 12.31
N VAL A 567 19.50 3.11 11.90
CA VAL A 567 19.08 4.04 10.85
C VAL A 567 17.65 4.49 11.10
N ALA A 568 17.41 5.78 10.86
CA ALA A 568 16.08 6.34 10.78
C ALA A 568 15.89 7.02 9.42
N THR A 569 14.64 7.13 8.94
CA THR A 569 14.34 7.89 7.72
C THR A 569 13.08 8.74 7.87
N PHE A 570 13.22 10.00 7.46
CA PHE A 570 12.07 10.87 7.23
C PHE A 570 11.33 10.41 5.97
N CYS A 571 10.05 10.71 5.90
CA CYS A 571 9.11 10.29 4.87
C CYS A 571 7.93 11.27 4.83
N ALA A 572 7.05 11.10 3.84
CA ALA A 572 5.71 11.69 3.74
C ALA A 572 5.59 13.21 3.52
N GLU A 573 6.60 14.01 3.89
CA GLU A 573 6.62 15.46 3.67
C GLU A 573 8.06 16.00 3.63
N PRO A 574 8.31 17.19 3.08
CA PRO A 574 9.63 17.83 3.14
C PRO A 574 10.10 18.04 4.59
N VAL A 575 11.36 17.70 4.86
CA VAL A 575 12.03 17.94 6.14
C VAL A 575 12.83 19.25 6.08
N SER A 576 12.88 20.00 7.20
CA SER A 576 13.77 21.16 7.29
C SER A 576 15.13 20.75 7.88
N PRO A 577 16.23 21.43 7.51
CA PRO A 577 17.55 21.20 8.10
C PRO A 577 17.56 21.13 9.64
N ALA A 578 16.83 22.04 10.30
CA ALA A 578 16.73 22.08 11.76
C ALA A 578 16.04 20.84 12.36
N VAL A 579 14.94 20.36 11.74
CA VAL A 579 14.25 19.16 12.21
C VAL A 579 15.07 17.91 11.94
N GLN A 580 15.80 17.86 10.82
CA GLN A 580 16.71 16.76 10.53
C GLN A 580 17.85 16.71 11.57
N LEU A 581 18.51 17.84 11.84
CA LEU A 581 19.56 17.93 12.85
C LEU A 581 19.05 17.47 14.22
N PHE A 582 17.88 17.98 14.65
CA PHE A 582 17.25 17.58 15.90
C PHE A 582 16.99 16.07 15.95
N GLY A 583 16.48 15.48 14.86
CA GLY A 583 16.30 14.03 14.76
C GLY A 583 17.62 13.25 14.84
N MET A 584 18.66 13.73 14.17
CA MET A 584 19.99 13.10 14.15
C MET A 584 20.63 13.08 15.54
N GLU A 585 20.53 14.19 16.28
CA GLU A 585 21.02 14.31 17.65
C GLU A 585 20.14 13.56 18.66
N LEU A 586 18.83 13.61 18.45
CA LEU A 586 17.90 12.94 19.34
C LEU A 586 18.03 11.44 19.16
N LEU A 587 17.73 10.87 17.98
CA LEU A 587 17.52 9.42 17.82
C LEU A 587 18.77 8.66 17.36
N THR A 588 19.29 8.99 16.19
CA THR A 588 20.44 8.30 15.61
C THR A 588 21.13 9.22 14.59
N PRO A 589 22.47 9.32 14.59
CA PRO A 589 23.18 10.19 13.64
C PRO A 589 22.86 9.89 12.18
N TRP A 590 22.54 8.64 11.84
CA TRP A 590 22.17 8.22 10.49
C TRP A 590 20.66 8.33 10.25
N TYR A 591 20.12 9.55 10.43
CA TYR A 591 18.72 9.88 10.13
C TYR A 591 18.61 10.51 8.74
N VAL A 592 18.27 9.67 7.76
CA VAL A 592 18.27 10.05 6.34
C VAL A 592 16.94 10.70 5.92
N ASN A 593 16.94 11.44 4.81
CA ASN A 593 15.73 11.88 4.14
C ASN A 593 15.44 11.00 2.92
N SER A 594 14.23 10.44 2.83
CA SER A 594 13.79 9.63 1.68
C SER A 594 12.56 10.23 1.02
N TYR A 595 12.69 10.57 -0.28
CA TYR A 595 11.57 11.05 -1.09
C TYR A 595 11.03 9.94 -1.97
N TRP A 596 9.69 9.90 -2.03
CA TRP A 596 8.87 9.05 -2.88
C TRP A 596 7.39 9.39 -2.67
N ALA A 597 6.52 8.79 -3.47
CA ALA A 597 5.08 9.00 -3.46
C ALA A 597 4.36 7.66 -3.70
N THR A 598 3.04 7.67 -3.65
CA THR A 598 2.21 6.46 -3.80
C THR A 598 2.41 5.78 -5.16
N GLU A 599 2.52 6.57 -6.22
CA GLU A 599 2.77 6.08 -7.57
C GLU A 599 4.17 5.50 -7.74
N HIS A 600 5.16 6.04 -7.02
CA HIS A 600 6.52 5.51 -7.06
C HIS A 600 6.63 4.10 -6.49
N GLY A 601 5.66 3.64 -5.68
CA GLY A 601 5.57 2.32 -5.05
C GLY A 601 6.56 2.06 -3.91
N GLY A 602 7.72 2.73 -3.92
CA GLY A 602 8.75 2.64 -2.89
C GLY A 602 9.70 3.83 -2.95
N ILE A 603 10.70 3.84 -2.08
CA ILE A 603 11.73 4.87 -2.01
C ILE A 603 12.43 5.01 -3.37
N VAL A 604 12.58 6.25 -3.84
CA VAL A 604 13.24 6.58 -5.12
C VAL A 604 14.45 7.50 -4.95
N TRP A 605 14.40 8.41 -3.97
CA TRP A 605 15.57 9.15 -3.50
C TRP A 605 15.81 8.88 -2.01
N THR A 606 17.07 8.65 -1.63
CA THR A 606 17.48 8.43 -0.25
C THR A 606 18.99 8.64 -0.05
N HIS A 607 19.53 8.20 1.09
CA HIS A 607 20.95 7.94 1.28
C HIS A 607 21.21 6.43 1.31
N PHE A 608 22.41 6.01 0.90
CA PHE A 608 22.79 4.60 0.87
C PHE A 608 23.52 4.26 2.17
N TYR A 609 22.98 3.32 2.96
CA TYR A 609 23.54 3.02 4.28
C TYR A 609 25.02 2.63 4.21
N GLY A 610 25.86 3.37 4.92
CA GLY A 610 27.30 3.14 5.04
C GLY A 610 28.17 3.58 3.86
N ASN A 611 27.61 4.31 2.89
CA ASN A 611 28.38 4.90 1.80
C ASN A 611 28.84 6.33 2.16
N GLY A 612 30.16 6.53 2.30
CA GLY A 612 30.75 7.82 2.66
C GLY A 612 30.87 8.82 1.51
N ASP A 613 30.80 8.36 0.26
CA ASP A 613 30.96 9.22 -0.93
C ASP A 613 29.69 10.02 -1.26
N PHE A 614 28.58 9.68 -0.60
CA PHE A 614 27.30 10.40 -0.61
C PHE A 614 27.03 10.93 0.80
N PRO A 615 27.70 12.03 1.20
CA PRO A 615 27.71 12.49 2.59
C PRO A 615 26.31 12.84 3.09
N LEU A 616 25.97 12.32 4.26
CA LEU A 616 24.76 12.68 5.01
C LEU A 616 25.05 13.91 5.88
N ARG A 617 24.22 14.95 5.72
CA ARG A 617 24.25 16.19 6.48
C ARG A 617 22.84 16.56 6.92
N ALA A 618 22.73 17.48 7.86
CA ALA A 618 21.48 18.13 8.22
C ALA A 618 21.15 19.27 7.22
N ASP A 619 21.01 18.94 5.94
CA ASP A 619 20.70 19.87 4.83
C ASP A 619 19.38 19.53 4.11
N ALA A 620 18.66 18.52 4.61
CA ALA A 620 17.46 17.93 4.01
C ALA A 620 17.66 17.31 2.61
N HIS A 621 18.91 17.16 2.16
CA HIS A 621 19.20 16.64 0.83
C HIS A 621 18.95 15.14 0.74
N THR A 622 18.88 14.63 -0.50
CA THR A 622 18.69 13.21 -0.80
C THR A 622 19.25 12.87 -2.18
N TYR A 623 19.63 11.62 -2.42
CA TYR A 623 20.26 11.17 -3.68
C TYR A 623 19.37 10.12 -4.38
N PRO A 624 19.28 10.13 -5.73
CA PRO A 624 18.52 9.11 -6.43
C PRO A 624 19.18 7.74 -6.27
N LEU A 625 18.38 6.70 -6.05
CA LEU A 625 18.86 5.32 -6.18
C LEU A 625 19.48 5.11 -7.58
N PRO A 626 20.48 4.22 -7.75
CA PRO A 626 21.20 4.09 -9.02
C PRO A 626 20.29 3.87 -10.23
N TRP A 627 19.23 3.07 -10.06
CA TRP A 627 18.25 2.75 -11.10
C TRP A 627 17.17 3.82 -11.32
N ILE A 628 17.19 4.91 -10.54
CA ILE A 628 16.28 6.04 -10.69
C ILE A 628 16.97 7.11 -11.54
N MET A 629 16.52 7.25 -12.78
CA MET A 629 17.04 8.24 -13.73
C MET A 629 16.41 9.60 -13.49
N GLY A 630 16.64 10.12 -12.28
CA GLY A 630 16.09 11.37 -11.76
C GLY A 630 16.78 12.61 -12.31
N ASP A 631 16.02 13.66 -12.59
CA ASP A 631 16.50 14.98 -12.97
C ASP A 631 15.54 16.09 -12.51
N VAL A 632 15.93 17.35 -12.68
CA VAL A 632 15.06 18.53 -12.49
C VAL A 632 14.93 19.28 -13.80
N TRP A 633 13.71 19.46 -14.29
CA TRP A 633 13.42 20.20 -15.52
C TRP A 633 12.65 21.48 -15.25
N VAL A 634 12.87 22.49 -16.09
CA VAL A 634 12.09 23.73 -16.10
C VAL A 634 11.47 23.94 -17.47
N ALA A 635 10.32 24.60 -17.47
CA ALA A 635 9.64 25.05 -18.69
C ALA A 635 10.55 26.01 -19.48
N ASP A 636 10.70 25.75 -20.77
CA ASP A 636 11.46 26.54 -21.72
C ASP A 636 10.55 27.09 -22.82
N GLY A 637 9.73 28.07 -22.43
CA GLY A 637 8.72 28.68 -23.29
C GLY A 637 7.28 28.37 -22.87
N GLU A 638 6.33 28.89 -23.66
CA GLU A 638 4.90 28.74 -23.40
C GLU A 638 4.42 27.31 -23.71
N PRO A 639 3.36 26.84 -23.03
CA PRO A 639 2.71 25.58 -23.39
C PRO A 639 2.24 25.59 -24.84
N ASP A 640 2.39 24.46 -25.54
CA ASP A 640 1.85 24.28 -26.87
C ASP A 640 0.32 24.45 -26.85
N PRO A 641 -0.25 25.36 -27.66
CA PRO A 641 -1.68 25.69 -27.59
C PRO A 641 -2.63 24.52 -27.90
N LEU A 642 -2.17 23.48 -28.60
CA LEU A 642 -3.00 22.34 -29.02
C LEU A 642 -2.96 21.21 -27.99
N THR A 643 -1.79 20.97 -27.40
CA THR A 643 -1.52 19.79 -26.57
C THR A 643 -1.34 20.12 -25.08
N GLY A 644 -1.13 21.40 -24.74
CA GLY A 644 -0.83 21.87 -23.39
C GLY A 644 0.55 21.44 -22.86
N ARG A 645 1.37 20.77 -23.69
CA ARG A 645 2.70 20.29 -23.32
C ARG A 645 3.72 21.41 -23.40
N VAL A 646 4.74 21.36 -22.54
CA VAL A 646 5.76 22.41 -22.46
C VAL A 646 7.11 21.89 -22.96
N ALA A 647 7.87 22.72 -23.66
CA ALA A 647 9.27 22.42 -23.95
C ALA A 647 10.07 22.45 -22.64
N ALA A 648 11.02 21.53 -22.50
CA ALA A 648 11.79 21.37 -21.27
C ALA A 648 13.25 21.73 -21.52
N ARG A 649 13.91 22.26 -20.49
CA ARG A 649 15.37 22.22 -20.38
C ARG A 649 15.77 21.67 -19.01
N PRO A 650 16.92 20.98 -18.89
CA PRO A 650 17.47 20.64 -17.59
C PRO A 650 17.73 21.91 -16.77
N ALA A 651 17.40 21.86 -15.49
CA ALA A 651 17.69 22.94 -14.57
C ALA A 651 19.20 23.02 -14.29
N SER A 652 19.69 24.25 -14.16
CA SER A 652 21.04 24.52 -13.67
C SER A 652 21.18 24.07 -12.21
N SER A 653 22.40 23.81 -11.74
CA SER A 653 22.61 23.52 -10.31
C SER A 653 22.10 24.68 -9.46
N GLY A 654 21.28 24.41 -8.45
CA GLY A 654 20.65 25.43 -7.60
C GLY A 654 19.35 26.03 -8.17
N GLU A 655 18.97 25.69 -9.40
CA GLU A 655 17.73 26.18 -10.02
C GLU A 655 16.55 25.26 -9.65
N LYS A 656 15.44 25.87 -9.24
CA LYS A 656 14.20 25.16 -8.88
C LYS A 656 13.41 24.79 -10.13
N GLY A 657 13.02 23.53 -10.24
CA GLY A 657 12.18 23.02 -11.31
C GLY A 657 11.34 21.82 -10.85
N GLU A 658 10.68 21.16 -11.79
CA GLU A 658 9.89 19.97 -11.52
C GLU A 658 10.80 18.73 -11.52
N ILE A 659 10.65 17.89 -10.48
CA ILE A 659 11.37 16.61 -10.42
C ILE A 659 10.78 15.62 -11.42
N VAL A 660 11.65 14.95 -12.16
CA VAL A 660 11.27 14.00 -13.20
C VAL A 660 12.07 12.70 -13.09
N VAL A 661 11.47 11.61 -13.56
CA VAL A 661 12.16 10.34 -13.78
C VAL A 661 12.11 10.01 -15.26
N THR A 662 13.28 9.85 -15.89
CA THR A 662 13.42 9.75 -17.35
C THR A 662 13.44 8.32 -17.87
N ALA A 663 13.49 7.32 -16.99
CA ALA A 663 13.39 5.90 -17.34
C ALA A 663 12.53 5.16 -16.29
N PRO A 664 11.68 4.21 -16.69
CA PRO A 664 10.84 3.46 -15.77
C PRO A 664 11.66 2.47 -14.92
N TYR A 665 11.03 1.95 -13.88
CA TYR A 665 11.58 0.90 -13.02
C TYR A 665 10.45 -0.03 -12.52
N PRO A 666 10.75 -1.25 -12.02
CA PRO A 666 9.74 -2.29 -11.81
C PRO A 666 8.65 -2.00 -10.78
N TYR A 667 8.90 -1.13 -9.79
CA TYR A 667 7.96 -0.83 -8.71
C TYR A 667 7.21 0.51 -8.89
N LEU A 668 7.33 1.14 -10.07
CA LEU A 668 6.47 2.25 -10.48
C LEU A 668 5.05 1.74 -10.77
N CYS A 669 4.01 2.49 -10.41
CA CYS A 669 2.64 2.08 -10.72
C CYS A 669 2.45 1.88 -12.24
N ARG A 670 1.69 0.84 -12.60
CA ARG A 670 1.50 0.45 -14.01
C ARG A 670 0.50 1.35 -14.73
N THR A 671 -0.55 1.74 -14.01
CA THR A 671 -1.65 2.54 -14.53
C THR A 671 -2.52 3.09 -13.39
N ILE A 672 -3.58 3.80 -13.75
CA ILE A 672 -4.70 4.13 -12.86
C ILE A 672 -5.81 3.10 -13.11
N TRP A 673 -6.44 2.63 -12.04
CA TRP A 673 -7.59 1.74 -12.09
C TRP A 673 -8.72 2.37 -12.91
N GLY A 674 -9.35 1.56 -13.75
CA GLY A 674 -10.36 1.95 -14.71
C GLY A 674 -10.61 0.83 -15.70
N ASP A 675 -11.54 1.03 -16.63
CA ASP A 675 -11.95 -0.01 -17.59
C ASP A 675 -12.27 -1.35 -16.90
N ALA A 676 -13.09 -1.30 -15.84
CA ALA A 676 -13.45 -2.49 -15.07
C ALA A 676 -14.16 -3.56 -15.93
N ALA A 677 -14.82 -3.15 -17.03
CA ALA A 677 -15.45 -4.07 -17.98
C ALA A 677 -14.44 -4.88 -18.81
N GLY A 678 -13.28 -4.28 -19.12
CA GLY A 678 -12.14 -4.93 -19.77
C GLY A 678 -11.24 -5.72 -18.80
N PHE A 679 -11.33 -5.47 -17.50
CA PHE A 679 -10.54 -6.18 -16.49
C PHE A 679 -11.00 -7.63 -16.32
N ARG A 680 -10.27 -8.57 -16.92
CA ARG A 680 -10.60 -10.00 -16.90
C ARG A 680 -9.37 -10.83 -16.58
N VAL A 681 -9.55 -11.82 -15.72
CA VAL A 681 -8.54 -12.86 -15.47
C VAL A 681 -8.66 -13.93 -16.55
N VAL A 682 -7.55 -14.19 -17.24
CA VAL A 682 -7.40 -15.20 -18.28
C VAL A 682 -6.54 -16.34 -17.74
N ALA A 683 -6.96 -17.58 -18.01
CA ALA A 683 -6.28 -18.79 -17.55
C ALA A 683 -6.03 -18.83 -16.02
N GLY A 684 -6.87 -18.14 -15.24
CA GLY A 684 -6.83 -18.10 -13.77
C GLY A 684 -5.64 -17.37 -13.14
N THR A 685 -4.64 -16.98 -13.93
CA THR A 685 -3.33 -16.55 -13.42
C THR A 685 -2.84 -15.24 -14.03
N ARG A 686 -3.47 -14.74 -15.10
CA ARG A 686 -3.02 -13.53 -15.82
C ARG A 686 -4.18 -12.58 -16.06
N ILE A 687 -3.89 -11.30 -16.22
CA ILE A 687 -4.89 -10.34 -16.71
C ILE A 687 -4.88 -10.34 -18.24
N ASP A 688 -6.04 -10.09 -18.86
CA ASP A 688 -6.15 -9.85 -20.29
C ASP A 688 -5.10 -8.80 -20.72
N PRO A 689 -4.17 -9.13 -21.64
CA PRO A 689 -3.13 -8.21 -22.09
C PRO A 689 -3.65 -6.91 -22.72
N ALA A 690 -4.91 -6.88 -23.18
CA ALA A 690 -5.53 -5.68 -23.72
C ALA A 690 -5.91 -4.66 -22.64
N TRP A 691 -6.11 -5.11 -21.39
CA TRP A 691 -6.47 -4.22 -20.30
C TRP A 691 -5.27 -3.37 -19.84
N LYS A 692 -5.49 -2.07 -19.73
CA LYS A 692 -4.48 -1.09 -19.29
C LYS A 692 -5.00 -0.10 -18.26
N GLY A 693 -6.16 -0.37 -17.64
CA GLY A 693 -6.83 0.58 -16.75
C GLY A 693 -7.25 1.87 -17.47
N ASP A 694 -7.38 2.97 -16.73
CA ASP A 694 -7.55 4.32 -17.30
C ASP A 694 -6.20 4.87 -17.79
N PHE A 695 -5.69 4.26 -18.86
CA PHE A 695 -4.40 4.60 -19.43
C PHE A 695 -4.36 6.03 -19.99
N GLY A 696 -5.49 6.52 -20.48
CA GLY A 696 -5.62 7.91 -20.95
C GLY A 696 -5.39 8.91 -19.82
N ARG A 697 -5.94 8.68 -18.64
CA ARG A 697 -5.68 9.51 -17.46
C ARG A 697 -4.26 9.33 -16.95
N TYR A 698 -3.75 8.10 -16.87
CA TYR A 698 -2.38 7.82 -16.45
C TYR A 698 -1.35 8.59 -17.30
N THR A 699 -1.47 8.51 -18.62
CA THR A 699 -0.56 9.22 -19.55
C THR A 699 -0.66 10.72 -19.42
N ARG A 700 -1.88 11.29 -19.36
CA ARG A 700 -2.07 12.74 -19.20
C ARG A 700 -1.53 13.26 -17.88
N THR A 701 -1.73 12.52 -16.80
CA THR A 701 -1.30 12.95 -15.46
C THR A 701 0.20 12.89 -15.28
N TYR A 702 0.87 11.83 -15.76
CA TYR A 702 2.27 11.59 -15.38
C TYR A 702 3.29 11.73 -16.50
N TRP A 703 2.90 11.57 -17.77
CA TRP A 703 3.84 11.40 -18.89
C TRP A 703 3.74 12.46 -19.97
N CYS A 704 2.63 13.20 -20.04
CA CYS A 704 2.37 14.17 -21.10
C CYS A 704 2.81 15.60 -20.77
N ARG A 705 3.54 15.85 -19.68
CA ARG A 705 3.93 17.22 -19.31
C ARG A 705 4.87 17.86 -20.34
N TRP A 706 5.80 17.09 -20.90
CA TRP A 706 6.92 17.58 -21.71
C TRP A 706 6.80 17.19 -23.19
N GLN A 707 7.21 18.09 -24.10
CA GLN A 707 7.14 17.85 -25.55
C GLN A 707 8.21 16.89 -26.08
N GLN A 708 9.43 16.96 -25.53
CA GLN A 708 10.62 16.38 -26.15
C GLN A 708 10.81 14.89 -25.86
N ARG A 709 10.43 14.43 -24.65
CA ARG A 709 10.71 13.07 -24.15
C ARG A 709 9.62 12.62 -23.19
N LEU A 710 9.37 11.30 -23.17
CA LEU A 710 8.59 10.67 -22.12
C LEU A 710 9.39 10.72 -20.81
N ALA A 711 8.86 11.44 -19.82
CA ALA A 711 9.40 11.46 -18.47
C ALA A 711 8.24 11.48 -17.48
N TYR A 712 8.35 10.63 -16.46
CA TYR A 712 7.41 10.59 -15.36
C TYR A 712 7.58 11.86 -14.52
N THR A 713 6.49 12.61 -14.32
CA THR A 713 6.47 13.85 -13.53
C THR A 713 5.48 13.68 -12.37
N GLN A 714 6.00 13.64 -11.13
CA GLN A 714 5.18 13.44 -9.93
C GLN A 714 4.35 14.68 -9.55
N GLY A 715 4.80 15.86 -9.98
CA GLY A 715 4.23 17.14 -9.55
C GLY A 715 4.86 17.70 -8.27
N ASP A 716 6.19 17.60 -8.12
CA ASP A 716 6.92 18.18 -6.98
C ASP A 716 8.06 19.09 -7.47
N PHE A 717 8.29 20.18 -6.74
CA PHE A 717 9.45 21.03 -6.96
C PHE A 717 10.69 20.45 -6.28
N ALA A 718 11.80 20.44 -7.02
CA ALA A 718 13.11 20.11 -6.49
C ALA A 718 14.20 21.02 -7.05
N ILE A 719 15.32 21.04 -6.35
CA ILE A 719 16.57 21.67 -6.76
C ILE A 719 17.65 20.60 -6.78
N ARG A 720 18.39 20.49 -7.89
CA ARG A 720 19.58 19.64 -8.00
C ARG A 720 20.84 20.42 -7.60
N HIS A 721 21.73 19.79 -6.86
CA HIS A 721 22.98 20.39 -6.35
C HIS A 721 24.22 19.79 -7.02
N ALA A 722 25.36 20.46 -6.88
CA ALA A 722 26.61 20.12 -7.56
C ALA A 722 27.18 18.74 -7.15
N ASP A 723 26.88 18.25 -5.95
CA ASP A 723 27.29 16.93 -5.45
C ASP A 723 26.39 15.77 -5.93
N GLY A 724 25.36 16.11 -6.72
CA GLY A 724 24.36 15.17 -7.25
C GLY A 724 23.18 14.92 -6.31
N SER A 725 23.10 15.65 -5.18
CA SER A 725 21.95 15.60 -4.28
C SER A 725 20.79 16.50 -4.75
N PHE A 726 19.63 16.30 -4.14
CA PHE A 726 18.39 17.01 -4.42
C PHE A 726 17.76 17.52 -3.13
N SER A 727 17.22 18.74 -3.14
CA SER A 727 16.32 19.24 -2.08
C SER A 727 14.91 19.48 -2.63
N LEU A 728 13.89 19.23 -1.81
CA LEU A 728 12.49 19.26 -2.22
C LEU A 728 11.75 20.45 -1.61
N HIS A 729 10.90 21.10 -2.41
CA HIS A 729 10.31 22.42 -2.10
C HIS A 729 8.79 22.44 -2.25
N GLY A 730 8.13 21.33 -1.95
CA GLY A 730 6.67 21.18 -2.00
C GLY A 730 6.13 20.75 -3.37
N ARG A 731 4.80 20.68 -3.48
CA ARG A 731 4.08 20.32 -4.70
C ARG A 731 4.28 21.39 -5.79
N SER A 732 4.45 20.97 -7.04
CA SER A 732 4.42 21.87 -8.21
C SER A 732 3.03 22.01 -8.83
N ASP A 733 2.12 21.11 -8.48
CA ASP A 733 0.71 21.13 -8.86
C ASP A 733 -0.20 21.55 -7.68
N ASP A 734 -1.48 21.77 -7.96
CA ASP A 734 -2.49 22.23 -6.99
C ASP A 734 -2.98 21.11 -6.04
N VAL A 735 -2.08 20.25 -5.54
CA VAL A 735 -2.40 19.10 -4.67
C VAL A 735 -2.17 19.40 -3.20
#